data_AF-A0A8H7T523-F1
#
_entry.id   AF-A0A8H7T523-F1
#
_cell.length_a   1.000
_cell.length_b   1.000
_cell.length_c   1.000
_cell.angle_alpha   90.00
_cell.angle_beta   90.00
_cell.angle_gamma   90.00
#
_symmetry.space_group_name_H-M   'P 1'
#
loop_
_entity.id
_entity.type
_entity.pdbx_description
1 polymer ?
#
loop_
_entity_poly.entity_id
_entity_poly.type
_entity_poly.pdbx_seq_one_letter_code
_entity_poly.pdbx_strand_id
1 'polypeptide(L)'
;MPVGREPEKEARKAFLWLLREETTHDLSEQISAIDIVALLPKGKVSAEARYRRLKECLLKGSDEVRRNREETRTLFSATHFAALFRYACGHFSQASEEPFDLIKASRKQNPVAKDLAEHLSIFLKHIRSVKELIEFAVPVIASSIFLDNYPPDTHMFAPESVFQTLYRDIFHQVSKSRVIAFEGAPEMVLRSGFINKIETQLRGFFEQSIRGKGTPSSEIHKDNLRRFEDRWRNIRSSSTCLACLRRRPQYGLPCGHIVCENCVLVFGECCVNDPWIFKVHSCFLCGVKMPEEITIKIHPPTAGVGVLCIDGGGARGVLPLKFMKRIEDRIGLSIPLQKFFKVAFGVSSGGLIVMAMFINGWSIEESTKTFEKLAKLAFKPRKVLNIPFLSRVHEILKSYLADGIYPAENIEAALKEVFGIDRSILDPSHATSIGTRVGLPVATIREPSSCIFTNYNGVGSREQDQAYHVIKPEEGYGKVPLWEIARSASAAPGFFPPKKINGVGTFQDAGPLENDPLISALSEVAAMFPLVEEPDFMVSLGTGAPRTKGDKPSMSVSGPLTLWKDGAFPRLWRMFWEKMRDRHVKQVFRTHPRYHRLDTEFDGELPRLDDTKSIHELQLKAQEDHSVCKVIDNIARCAIASLFYFELDSAPAACNGEFTGTGSILCGVRRGDPAFKVLLDKLSKCSATFYLNNCPISGAFGDGSFIGKDGNFRKRLELSLSGRFTISLKQGDSEPCNISGSPYLIEKLIIAQGLNAYFGRADHGKRKRSVDGDLPTRKRQRI
;
A
#
# COMPACT_ATOMS: atom_id res chain seq x y z
N MET A 1 51.19 -1.07 56.03
CA MET A 1 51.33 -2.30 55.23
C MET A 1 50.77 -2.04 53.85
N PRO A 2 51.42 -2.49 52.77
CA PRO A 2 50.79 -2.44 51.47
C PRO A 2 49.52 -3.31 51.57
N VAL A 3 48.37 -2.75 51.21
CA VAL A 3 47.12 -3.50 51.09
C VAL A 3 47.32 -4.47 49.93
N GLY A 4 47.85 -5.65 50.24
CA GLY A 4 48.11 -6.71 49.27
C GLY A 4 46.82 -7.37 48.83
N ARG A 5 46.86 -8.11 47.72
CA ARG A 5 45.71 -8.89 47.21
C ARG A 5 45.28 -10.04 48.14
N GLU A 6 46.10 -10.40 49.13
CA GLU A 6 45.87 -11.59 49.98
C GLU A 6 44.77 -11.40 51.04
N PRO A 7 44.76 -10.30 51.82
CA PRO A 7 43.62 -9.96 52.69
C PRO A 7 42.27 -9.87 51.98
N GLU A 8 42.23 -9.35 50.75
CA GLU A 8 41.00 -9.27 49.95
C GLU A 8 40.49 -10.66 49.53
N LYS A 9 41.39 -11.59 49.18
CA LYS A 9 41.02 -12.98 48.86
C LYS A 9 40.48 -13.72 50.09
N GLU A 10 41.12 -13.57 51.24
CA GLU A 10 40.66 -14.21 52.48
C GLU A 10 39.32 -13.63 52.93
N ALA A 11 39.14 -12.31 52.83
CA ALA A 11 37.84 -11.68 53.05
C ALA A 11 36.78 -12.18 52.07
N ARG A 12 37.13 -12.41 50.79
CA ARG A 12 36.20 -12.95 49.80
C ARG A 12 35.80 -14.38 50.13
N LYS A 13 36.74 -15.23 50.55
CA LYS A 13 36.44 -16.60 51.00
C LYS A 13 35.51 -16.60 52.21
N ALA A 14 35.80 -15.77 53.22
CA ALA A 14 34.95 -15.63 54.40
C ALA A 14 33.55 -15.15 54.04
N PHE A 15 33.43 -14.15 53.14
CA PHE A 15 32.15 -13.63 52.68
C PHE A 15 31.33 -14.68 51.90
N LEU A 16 31.97 -15.42 50.99
CA LEU A 16 31.31 -16.52 50.26
C LEU A 16 30.89 -17.66 51.19
N TRP A 17 31.65 -17.94 52.24
CA TRP A 17 31.27 -18.93 53.26
C TRP A 17 30.04 -18.47 54.03
N LEU A 18 30.03 -17.23 54.53
CA LEU A 18 28.86 -16.65 55.22
C LEU A 18 27.61 -16.66 54.34
N LEU A 19 27.74 -16.30 53.05
CA LEU A 19 26.61 -16.31 52.13
C LEU A 19 25.99 -17.70 51.94
N ARG A 20 26.79 -18.77 51.96
CA ARG A 20 26.29 -20.15 51.83
C ARG A 20 25.49 -20.61 53.04
N GLU A 21 25.80 -20.10 54.23
CA GLU A 21 25.01 -20.38 55.44
C GLU A 21 23.66 -19.65 55.43
N GLU A 22 23.58 -18.50 54.74
CA GLU A 22 22.39 -17.62 54.73
C GLU A 22 21.44 -17.86 53.54
N THR A 23 21.88 -18.54 52.47
CA THR A 23 21.02 -18.85 51.32
C THR A 23 21.30 -20.22 50.71
N THR A 24 20.24 -20.92 50.34
CA THR A 24 20.29 -22.18 49.60
C THR A 24 20.41 -21.98 48.08
N HIS A 25 20.29 -20.75 47.59
CA HIS A 25 20.37 -20.43 46.16
C HIS A 25 21.84 -20.32 45.71
N ASP A 26 22.17 -20.96 44.59
CA ASP A 26 23.48 -20.78 43.98
C ASP A 26 23.59 -19.38 43.39
N LEU A 27 24.31 -18.49 44.08
CA LEU A 27 24.52 -17.11 43.65
C LEU A 27 25.24 -17.01 42.30
N SER A 28 25.95 -18.05 41.86
CA SER A 28 26.58 -18.07 40.54
C SER A 28 25.56 -18.12 39.40
N GLU A 29 24.30 -18.49 39.68
CA GLU A 29 23.20 -18.41 38.73
C GLU A 29 22.72 -16.96 38.50
N GLN A 30 22.98 -16.04 39.45
CA GLN A 30 22.48 -14.66 39.42
C GLN A 30 23.59 -13.59 39.31
N ILE A 31 24.81 -13.89 39.76
CA ILE A 31 25.93 -12.94 39.86
C ILE A 31 27.16 -13.52 39.17
N SER A 32 27.72 -12.78 38.21
CA SER A 32 28.88 -13.22 37.42
C SER A 32 30.20 -13.17 38.19
N ALA A 33 30.35 -12.25 39.15
CA ALA A 33 31.56 -12.08 39.95
C ALA A 33 31.30 -11.30 41.25
N ILE A 34 32.10 -11.58 42.28
CA ILE A 34 32.16 -10.83 43.54
C ILE A 34 33.60 -10.43 43.81
N ASP A 35 33.86 -9.12 43.88
CA ASP A 35 35.16 -8.53 44.17
C ASP A 35 35.12 -7.77 45.50
N ILE A 36 36.12 -7.98 46.35
CA ILE A 36 36.29 -7.24 47.61
C ILE A 36 37.48 -6.29 47.46
N VAL A 37 37.26 -5.00 47.75
CA VAL A 37 38.28 -3.95 47.67
C VAL A 37 38.51 -3.35 49.04
N ALA A 38 39.72 -3.47 49.56
CA ALA A 38 40.10 -2.90 50.84
C ALA A 38 40.38 -1.39 50.71
N LEU A 39 39.77 -0.59 51.60
CA LEU A 39 39.95 0.86 51.65
C LEU A 39 40.98 1.25 52.72
N LEU A 40 41.76 2.29 52.45
CA LEU A 40 42.69 2.84 53.44
C LEU A 40 41.93 3.44 54.65
N PRO A 41 42.51 3.44 55.86
CA PRO A 41 41.86 4.00 57.06
C PRO A 41 41.55 5.50 56.90
N LYS A 42 40.40 5.91 57.45
CA LYS A 42 39.97 7.33 57.45
C LYS A 42 40.99 8.18 58.22
N GLY A 43 41.36 9.34 57.67
CA GLY A 43 42.29 10.30 58.31
C GLY A 43 43.79 10.06 58.08
N LYS A 44 44.20 8.95 57.43
CA LYS A 44 45.61 8.66 57.15
C LYS A 44 46.09 9.11 55.76
N VAL A 45 45.18 9.38 54.84
CA VAL A 45 45.45 9.78 53.45
C VAL A 45 44.34 10.69 52.92
N SER A 46 44.59 11.38 51.81
CA SER A 46 43.55 12.14 51.10
C SER A 46 42.41 11.24 50.62
N ALA A 47 41.22 11.80 50.43
CA ALA A 47 40.07 11.05 49.92
C ALA A 47 40.37 10.39 48.57
N GLU A 48 41.01 11.10 47.64
CA GLU A 48 41.39 10.56 46.33
C GLU A 48 42.34 9.35 46.48
N ALA A 49 43.33 9.42 47.37
CA ALA A 49 44.24 8.30 47.61
C ALA A 49 43.54 7.11 48.29
N ARG A 50 42.58 7.37 49.19
CA ARG A 50 41.77 6.34 49.85
C ARG A 50 40.91 5.54 48.87
N TYR A 51 40.29 6.23 47.91
CA TYR A 51 39.35 5.62 46.95
C TYR A 51 39.98 5.27 45.59
N ARG A 52 41.26 5.61 45.36
CA ARG A 52 41.96 5.33 44.09
C ARG A 52 41.82 3.87 43.64
N ARG A 53 42.05 2.92 44.56
CA ARG A 53 41.97 1.49 44.23
C ARG A 53 40.56 1.05 43.84
N LEU A 54 39.55 1.55 44.56
CA LEU A 54 38.14 1.32 44.22
C LEU A 54 37.80 1.90 42.85
N LYS A 55 38.24 3.13 42.56
CA LYS A 55 38.07 3.78 41.26
C LYS A 55 38.71 2.98 40.13
N GLU A 56 39.94 2.51 40.30
CA GLU A 56 40.64 1.63 39.33
C GLU A 56 39.88 0.33 39.08
N CYS A 57 39.41 -0.34 40.13
CA CYS A 57 38.62 -1.57 40.00
C CYS A 57 37.29 -1.32 39.27
N LEU A 58 36.58 -0.24 39.60
CA LEU A 58 35.33 0.14 38.93
C LEU A 58 35.55 0.47 37.45
N LEU A 59 36.62 1.20 37.11
CA LEU A 59 36.97 1.51 35.72
C LEU A 59 37.31 0.23 34.94
N LYS A 60 38.14 -0.65 35.51
CA LYS A 60 38.48 -1.93 34.88
C LYS A 60 37.24 -2.81 34.65
N GLY A 61 36.38 -2.93 35.67
CA GLY A 61 35.12 -3.68 35.55
C GLY A 61 34.18 -3.07 34.51
N SER A 62 34.11 -1.73 34.45
CA SER A 62 33.34 -1.02 33.41
C SER A 62 33.86 -1.31 32.01
N ASP A 63 35.19 -1.28 31.81
CA ASP A 63 35.82 -1.58 30.52
C ASP A 63 35.66 -3.06 30.12
N GLU A 64 35.69 -3.99 31.08
CA GLU A 64 35.46 -5.41 30.85
C GLU A 64 34.01 -5.71 30.46
N VAL A 65 33.03 -5.18 31.20
CA VAL A 65 31.61 -5.30 30.86
C VAL A 65 31.33 -4.67 29.50
N ARG A 66 31.95 -3.52 29.20
CA ARG A 66 31.81 -2.88 27.90
C ARG A 66 32.37 -3.75 26.78
N ARG A 67 33.59 -4.28 26.90
CA ARG A 67 34.18 -5.18 25.90
C ARG A 67 33.35 -6.43 25.68
N ASN A 68 32.89 -7.07 26.76
CA ASN A 68 31.99 -8.22 26.67
C ASN A 68 30.69 -7.87 25.92
N ARG A 69 30.09 -6.70 26.22
CA ARG A 69 28.92 -6.20 25.48
C ARG A 69 29.22 -5.88 24.01
N GLU A 70 30.41 -5.40 23.68
CA GLU A 70 30.83 -5.17 22.29
C GLU A 70 31.00 -6.49 21.54
N GLU A 71 31.68 -7.47 22.14
CA GLU A 71 31.91 -8.82 21.61
C GLU A 71 30.61 -9.60 21.40
N THR A 72 29.72 -9.57 22.39
CA THR A 72 28.39 -10.22 22.33
C THR A 72 27.35 -9.42 21.55
N ARG A 73 27.70 -8.24 21.02
CA ARG A 73 26.77 -7.33 20.33
C ARG A 73 25.56 -6.95 21.18
N THR A 74 25.76 -6.75 22.47
CA THR A 74 24.74 -6.28 23.43
C THR A 74 25.03 -4.86 23.96
N LEU A 75 26.04 -4.18 23.41
CA LEU A 75 26.27 -2.75 23.68
C LEU A 75 25.29 -1.89 22.87
N PHE A 76 24.15 -1.56 23.47
CA PHE A 76 23.10 -0.78 22.83
C PHE A 76 23.39 0.72 22.80
N SER A 77 22.91 1.39 21.75
CA SER A 77 22.80 2.86 21.77
C SER A 77 21.78 3.30 22.83
N ALA A 78 21.83 4.56 23.27
CA ALA A 78 20.84 5.11 24.20
C ALA A 78 19.40 4.99 23.63
N THR A 79 19.24 5.15 22.31
CA THR A 79 17.96 4.97 21.62
C THR A 79 17.47 3.53 21.67
N HIS A 80 18.33 2.56 21.34
CA HIS A 80 17.96 1.14 21.34
C HIS A 80 17.70 0.64 22.76
N PHE A 81 18.51 1.06 23.74
CA PHE A 81 18.32 0.71 25.14
C PHE A 81 16.99 1.24 25.67
N ALA A 82 16.67 2.53 25.45
CA ALA A 82 15.41 3.11 25.89
C ALA A 82 14.19 2.41 25.26
N ALA A 83 14.29 2.03 23.98
CA ALA A 83 13.24 1.29 23.29
C ALA A 83 13.07 -0.13 23.88
N LEU A 84 14.16 -0.90 24.01
CA LEU A 84 14.13 -2.25 24.58
C LEU A 84 13.66 -2.24 26.03
N PHE A 85 14.10 -1.27 26.83
CA PHE A 85 13.65 -1.11 28.21
C PHE A 85 12.14 -0.89 28.28
N ARG A 86 11.59 0.01 27.45
CA ARG A 86 10.13 0.21 27.36
C ARG A 86 9.40 -1.06 26.92
N TYR A 87 9.94 -1.79 25.95
CA TYR A 87 9.36 -3.06 25.50
C TYR A 87 9.41 -4.12 26.59
N ALA A 88 10.50 -4.20 27.36
CA ALA A 88 10.65 -5.10 28.49
C ALA A 88 9.66 -4.78 29.61
N CYS A 89 9.47 -3.49 29.97
CA CYS A 89 8.46 -3.08 30.94
C CYS A 89 7.05 -3.54 30.51
N GLY A 90 6.69 -3.34 29.23
CA GLY A 90 5.42 -3.81 28.69
C GLY A 90 5.31 -5.34 28.74
N HIS A 91 6.35 -6.06 28.34
CA HIS A 91 6.41 -7.52 28.40
C HIS A 91 6.19 -8.05 29.82
N PHE A 92 6.99 -7.60 30.80
CA PHE A 92 6.90 -8.10 32.18
C PHE A 92 5.62 -7.65 32.90
N SER A 93 4.92 -6.61 32.41
CA SER A 93 3.59 -6.25 32.91
C SER A 93 2.48 -7.20 32.47
N GLN A 94 2.69 -7.98 31.41
CA GLN A 94 1.70 -8.89 30.82
C GLN A 94 2.07 -10.37 30.98
N ALA A 95 3.36 -10.69 30.93
CA ALA A 95 3.90 -12.05 30.95
C ALA A 95 5.20 -12.08 31.79
N SER A 96 5.07 -12.00 33.11
CA SER A 96 6.20 -11.96 34.04
C SER A 96 7.05 -13.25 34.05
N GLU A 97 6.46 -14.37 33.65
CA GLU A 97 7.10 -15.70 33.66
C GLU A 97 7.79 -16.06 32.34
N GLU A 98 7.53 -15.32 31.26
CA GLU A 98 8.15 -15.57 29.96
C GLU A 98 9.46 -14.78 29.79
N PRO A 99 10.51 -15.38 29.18
CA PRO A 99 11.76 -14.68 28.94
C PRO A 99 11.60 -13.58 27.88
N PHE A 100 12.16 -12.40 28.15
CA PHE A 100 12.17 -11.29 27.21
C PHE A 100 13.25 -11.46 26.13
N ASP A 101 12.82 -11.66 24.88
CA ASP A 101 13.71 -11.84 23.73
C ASP A 101 14.02 -10.50 23.05
N LEU A 102 15.26 -10.04 23.17
CA LEU A 102 15.75 -8.77 22.61
C LEU A 102 15.64 -8.71 21.09
N ILE A 103 15.87 -9.83 20.40
CA ILE A 103 15.84 -9.92 18.93
C ILE A 103 14.40 -9.82 18.47
N LYS A 104 13.48 -10.61 19.05
CA LYS A 104 12.05 -10.53 18.72
C LYS A 104 11.48 -9.14 19.03
N ALA A 105 11.84 -8.56 20.18
CA ALA A 105 11.42 -7.21 20.56
C ALA A 105 11.89 -6.14 19.56
N SER A 106 13.10 -6.28 19.01
CA SER A 106 13.63 -5.36 17.99
C SER A 106 12.82 -5.41 16.67
N ARG A 107 12.13 -6.51 16.39
CA ARG A 107 11.33 -6.70 15.17
C ARG A 107 9.87 -6.28 15.30
N LYS A 108 9.45 -5.69 16.44
CA LYS A 108 8.05 -5.30 16.68
C LYS A 108 7.44 -4.43 15.57
N GLN A 109 8.21 -3.47 15.01
CA GLN A 109 7.75 -2.58 13.94
C GLN A 109 8.12 -3.04 12.53
N ASN A 110 8.93 -4.09 12.41
CA ASN A 110 9.32 -4.69 11.13
C ASN A 110 9.34 -6.22 11.31
N PRO A 111 8.17 -6.87 11.49
CA PRO A 111 8.13 -8.31 11.73
C PRO A 111 8.56 -9.08 10.47
N VAL A 112 9.01 -10.32 10.68
CA VAL A 112 9.25 -11.25 9.56
C VAL A 112 7.92 -11.50 8.84
N ALA A 113 7.97 -11.55 7.50
CA ALA A 113 6.78 -11.78 6.69
C ALA A 113 6.13 -13.12 7.04
N LYS A 114 4.82 -13.10 7.32
CA LYS A 114 4.04 -14.28 7.74
C LYS A 114 4.03 -15.38 6.67
N ASP A 115 4.07 -14.97 5.42
CA ASP A 115 4.08 -15.78 4.20
C ASP A 115 5.49 -16.04 3.65
N LEU A 116 6.56 -15.78 4.43
CA LEU A 116 7.93 -16.00 3.98
C LEU A 116 8.19 -17.44 3.51
N ALA A 117 7.63 -18.44 4.20
CA ALA A 117 7.76 -19.84 3.80
C ALA A 117 7.18 -20.10 2.40
N GLU A 118 6.04 -19.50 2.07
CA GLU A 118 5.40 -19.61 0.76
C GLU A 118 6.28 -18.97 -0.32
N HIS A 119 6.77 -17.75 -0.07
CA HIS A 119 7.65 -17.03 -0.99
C HIS A 119 8.96 -17.77 -1.28
N LEU A 120 9.61 -18.31 -0.24
CA LEU A 120 10.80 -19.14 -0.39
C LEU A 120 10.51 -20.43 -1.16
N SER A 121 9.37 -21.07 -0.89
CA SER A 121 8.95 -22.28 -1.60
C SER A 121 8.73 -22.01 -3.09
N ILE A 122 8.08 -20.89 -3.44
CA ILE A 122 7.88 -20.46 -4.83
C ILE A 122 9.23 -20.24 -5.52
N PHE A 123 10.16 -19.52 -4.87
CA PHE A 123 11.49 -19.29 -5.44
C PHE A 123 12.27 -20.60 -5.66
N LEU A 124 12.23 -21.52 -4.70
CA LEU A 124 12.96 -22.78 -4.77
C LEU A 124 12.44 -23.72 -5.88
N LYS A 125 11.18 -23.58 -6.32
CA LYS A 125 10.65 -24.34 -7.49
C LYS A 125 11.40 -24.05 -8.80
N HIS A 126 12.13 -22.93 -8.88
CA HIS A 126 12.94 -22.60 -10.05
C HIS A 126 14.33 -23.25 -10.04
N ILE A 127 14.72 -23.90 -8.95
CA ILE A 127 16.04 -24.50 -8.78
C ILE A 127 15.98 -25.96 -9.24
N ARG A 128 16.89 -26.36 -10.13
CA ARG A 128 16.88 -27.68 -10.78
C ARG A 128 18.06 -28.58 -10.40
N SER A 129 19.07 -28.07 -9.71
CA SER A 129 20.21 -28.90 -9.25
C SER A 129 20.82 -28.40 -7.94
N VAL A 130 21.65 -29.25 -7.32
CA VAL A 130 22.41 -28.91 -6.10
C VAL A 130 23.37 -27.76 -6.35
N LYS A 131 24.02 -27.72 -7.50
CA LYS A 131 24.91 -26.63 -7.89
C LYS A 131 24.16 -25.30 -7.89
N GLU A 132 22.97 -25.25 -8.51
CA GLU A 132 22.14 -24.05 -8.53
C GLU A 132 21.65 -23.65 -7.13
N LEU A 133 21.32 -24.62 -6.29
CA LEU A 133 20.94 -24.36 -4.90
C LEU A 133 22.09 -23.66 -4.15
N ILE A 134 23.31 -24.17 -4.25
CA ILE A 134 24.46 -23.68 -3.49
C ILE A 134 25.01 -22.37 -4.07
N GLU A 135 25.15 -22.27 -5.38
CA GLU A 135 25.83 -21.13 -6.03
C GLU A 135 24.89 -19.94 -6.28
N PHE A 136 23.58 -20.17 -6.40
CA PHE A 136 22.60 -19.13 -6.71
C PHE A 136 21.56 -18.95 -5.60
N ALA A 137 20.82 -20.00 -5.23
CA ALA A 137 19.70 -19.83 -4.29
C ALA A 137 20.16 -19.43 -2.88
N VAL A 138 21.21 -20.08 -2.34
CA VAL A 138 21.74 -19.79 -1.00
C VAL A 138 22.21 -18.33 -0.87
N PRO A 139 23.07 -17.77 -1.76
CA PRO A 139 23.46 -16.37 -1.68
C PRO A 139 22.30 -15.38 -1.81
N VAL A 140 21.33 -15.66 -2.69
CA VAL A 140 20.14 -14.80 -2.87
C VAL A 140 19.27 -14.82 -1.61
N ILE A 141 19.00 -15.99 -1.04
CA ILE A 141 18.23 -16.12 0.20
C ILE A 141 18.96 -15.44 1.37
N ALA A 142 20.27 -15.69 1.54
CA ALA A 142 21.06 -15.11 2.63
C ALA A 142 21.12 -13.57 2.53
N SER A 143 21.38 -13.02 1.34
CA SER A 143 21.40 -11.56 1.14
C SER A 143 20.01 -10.94 1.31
N SER A 144 18.94 -11.66 0.95
CA SER A 144 17.57 -11.25 1.24
C SER A 144 17.34 -11.17 2.76
N ILE A 145 17.66 -12.22 3.52
CA ILE A 145 17.57 -12.18 4.99
C ILE A 145 18.40 -11.01 5.56
N PHE A 146 19.60 -10.78 5.01
CA PHE A 146 20.43 -9.65 5.40
C PHE A 146 19.74 -8.30 5.17
N LEU A 147 19.14 -8.09 4.00
CA LEU A 147 18.32 -6.92 3.66
C LEU A 147 17.15 -6.71 4.63
N ASP A 148 16.54 -7.77 5.18
CA ASP A 148 15.41 -7.67 6.12
C ASP A 148 15.81 -7.19 7.51
N ASN A 149 16.92 -7.73 8.02
CA ASN A 149 17.28 -7.62 9.44
C ASN A 149 18.22 -6.45 9.72
N TYR A 150 18.94 -5.99 8.69
CA TYR A 150 19.94 -4.94 8.84
C TYR A 150 19.63 -3.66 8.06
N PRO A 151 18.40 -3.10 8.12
CA PRO A 151 18.12 -1.79 7.53
C PRO A 151 18.85 -0.67 8.31
N PRO A 152 18.93 0.55 7.76
CA PRO A 152 19.43 1.71 8.51
C PRO A 152 18.75 1.86 9.87
N ASP A 153 19.48 2.37 10.86
CA ASP A 153 19.06 2.51 12.27
C ASP A 153 18.90 1.20 13.07
N THR A 154 19.11 0.01 12.47
CA THR A 154 19.05 -1.26 13.23
C THR A 154 20.17 -1.37 14.27
N HIS A 155 19.98 -2.25 15.26
CA HIS A 155 21.06 -2.72 16.11
C HIS A 155 21.72 -3.94 15.47
N MET A 156 23.06 -3.97 15.42
CA MET A 156 23.83 -5.01 14.73
C MET A 156 23.97 -6.28 15.58
N PHE A 157 22.85 -6.97 15.83
CA PHE A 157 22.85 -8.30 16.46
C PHE A 157 23.66 -9.31 15.65
N ALA A 158 24.24 -10.31 16.33
CA ALA A 158 24.96 -11.40 15.68
C ALA A 158 24.04 -12.17 14.72
N PRO A 159 24.46 -12.38 13.46
CA PRO A 159 23.60 -12.97 12.43
C PRO A 159 23.15 -14.40 12.75
N GLU A 160 23.95 -15.16 13.49
CA GLU A 160 23.61 -16.53 13.92
C GLU A 160 22.43 -16.51 14.89
N SER A 161 22.46 -15.63 15.88
CA SER A 161 21.37 -15.46 16.83
C SER A 161 20.10 -14.95 16.13
N VAL A 162 20.23 -14.00 15.21
CA VAL A 162 19.11 -13.51 14.40
C VAL A 162 18.48 -14.65 13.60
N PHE A 163 19.29 -15.43 12.89
CA PHE A 163 18.80 -16.55 12.08
C PHE A 163 18.12 -17.61 12.94
N GLN A 164 18.75 -18.00 14.05
CA GLN A 164 18.22 -19.01 14.97
C GLN A 164 16.88 -18.58 15.58
N THR A 165 16.76 -17.32 15.99
CA THR A 165 15.56 -16.80 16.66
C THR A 165 14.40 -16.52 15.70
N LEU A 166 14.69 -16.06 14.47
CA LEU A 166 13.65 -15.53 13.57
C LEU A 166 13.35 -16.38 12.34
N TYR A 167 14.30 -17.18 11.84
CA TYR A 167 14.20 -17.81 10.51
C TYR A 167 14.28 -19.34 10.53
N ARG A 168 14.92 -19.94 11.54
CA ARG A 168 15.16 -21.38 11.60
C ARG A 168 13.88 -22.22 11.40
N ASP A 169 12.81 -21.86 12.10
CA ASP A 169 11.52 -22.57 12.01
C ASP A 169 10.87 -22.43 10.63
N ILE A 170 11.04 -21.28 9.98
CA ILE A 170 10.53 -21.03 8.62
C ILE A 170 11.23 -21.97 7.63
N PHE A 171 12.55 -22.15 7.74
CA PHE A 171 13.28 -23.10 6.88
C PHE A 171 12.89 -24.55 7.16
N HIS A 172 12.52 -24.89 8.40
CA HIS A 172 11.94 -26.20 8.71
C HIS A 172 10.59 -26.43 8.01
N GLN A 173 9.77 -25.39 7.83
CA GLN A 173 8.51 -25.47 7.07
C GLN A 173 8.72 -25.57 5.56
N VAL A 174 9.65 -24.78 5.00
CA VAL A 174 9.97 -24.76 3.56
C VAL A 174 10.52 -26.12 3.08
N SER A 175 11.27 -26.81 3.94
CA SER A 175 11.87 -28.12 3.64
C SER A 175 11.31 -29.20 4.56
N LYS A 176 10.07 -29.64 4.25
CA LYS A 176 9.35 -30.70 4.99
C LYS A 176 10.11 -32.03 5.00
N SER A 177 10.82 -32.35 3.91
CA SER A 177 11.70 -33.51 3.82
C SER A 177 13.06 -33.25 4.50
N ARG A 178 13.68 -34.31 5.05
CA ARG A 178 15.07 -34.25 5.56
C ARG A 178 16.09 -33.95 4.45
N VAL A 179 15.70 -34.16 3.21
CA VAL A 179 16.53 -34.03 2.01
C VAL A 179 15.83 -33.17 0.97
N ILE A 180 16.59 -32.26 0.36
CA ILE A 180 16.19 -31.53 -0.85
C ILE A 180 16.65 -32.37 -2.03
N ALA A 181 15.68 -32.90 -2.79
CA ALA A 181 15.88 -33.65 -4.01
C ALA A 181 15.38 -32.85 -5.21
N PHE A 182 15.99 -33.05 -6.37
CA PHE A 182 15.63 -32.38 -7.61
C PHE A 182 15.06 -33.40 -8.60
N GLU A 183 13.93 -33.07 -9.22
CA GLU A 183 13.30 -33.94 -10.23
C GLU A 183 14.29 -34.28 -11.35
N GLY A 184 14.57 -35.58 -11.54
CA GLY A 184 15.47 -36.06 -12.57
C GLY A 184 16.96 -36.02 -12.24
N ALA A 185 17.37 -35.65 -11.02
CA ALA A 185 18.77 -35.67 -10.58
C ALA A 185 19.01 -36.65 -9.41
N PRO A 186 20.11 -37.43 -9.42
CA PRO A 186 20.46 -38.34 -8.31
C PRO A 186 21.02 -37.61 -7.09
N GLU A 187 21.36 -36.32 -7.22
CA GLU A 187 21.99 -35.54 -6.16
C GLU A 187 20.97 -35.04 -5.14
N MET A 188 21.37 -35.11 -3.87
CA MET A 188 20.52 -34.82 -2.72
C MET A 188 21.29 -33.98 -1.69
N VAL A 189 20.64 -32.98 -1.10
CA VAL A 189 21.24 -32.14 -0.05
C VAL A 189 20.48 -32.31 1.24
N LEU A 190 21.20 -32.62 2.32
CA LEU A 190 20.62 -32.59 3.67
C LEU A 190 20.17 -31.17 4.01
N ARG A 191 18.96 -31.06 4.57
CA ARG A 191 18.40 -29.78 5.02
C ARG A 191 19.34 -29.01 5.95
N SER A 192 20.03 -29.71 6.86
CA SER A 192 21.04 -29.12 7.75
C SER A 192 22.21 -28.50 6.98
N GLY A 193 22.69 -29.17 5.92
CA GLY A 193 23.74 -28.65 5.05
C GLY A 193 23.30 -27.39 4.29
N PHE A 194 22.04 -27.34 3.84
CA PHE A 194 21.46 -26.16 3.20
C PHE A 194 21.36 -24.97 4.16
N ILE A 195 20.80 -25.18 5.35
CA ILE A 195 20.68 -24.14 6.39
C ILE A 195 22.05 -23.61 6.81
N ASN A 196 23.02 -24.50 7.07
CA ASN A 196 24.38 -24.09 7.45
C ASN A 196 25.05 -23.22 6.37
N LYS A 197 24.81 -23.49 5.09
CA LYS A 197 25.33 -22.67 3.99
C LYS A 197 24.69 -21.28 3.97
N ILE A 198 23.39 -21.17 4.25
CA ILE A 198 22.70 -19.87 4.36
C ILE A 198 23.28 -19.06 5.50
N GLU A 199 23.44 -19.65 6.69
CA GLU A 199 24.03 -19.00 7.86
C GLU A 199 25.47 -18.53 7.58
N THR A 200 26.26 -19.36 6.89
CA THR A 200 27.63 -19.01 6.49
C THR A 200 27.66 -17.81 5.54
N GLN A 201 26.78 -17.78 4.52
CA GLN A 201 26.69 -16.64 3.60
C GLN A 201 26.18 -15.37 4.31
N LEU A 202 25.22 -15.50 5.21
CA LEU A 202 24.69 -14.39 6.01
C LEU A 202 25.79 -13.75 6.87
N ARG A 203 26.63 -14.57 7.53
CA ARG A 203 27.81 -14.11 8.27
C ARG A 203 28.77 -13.35 7.37
N GLY A 204 29.05 -13.86 6.16
CA GLY A 204 29.90 -13.20 5.17
C GLY A 204 29.41 -11.79 4.81
N PHE A 205 28.11 -11.63 4.53
CA PHE A 205 27.52 -10.32 4.25
C PHE A 205 27.56 -9.37 5.45
N PHE A 206 27.34 -9.89 6.66
CA PHE A 206 27.45 -9.12 7.89
C PHE A 206 28.88 -8.61 8.13
N GLU A 207 29.90 -9.45 7.95
CA GLU A 207 31.31 -9.06 8.03
C GLU A 207 31.68 -8.01 6.98
N GLN A 208 31.18 -8.15 5.75
CA GLN A 208 31.38 -7.17 4.68
C GLN A 208 30.83 -5.79 5.07
N SER A 209 29.61 -5.73 5.62
CA SER A 209 28.97 -4.47 6.06
C SER A 209 29.78 -3.78 7.17
N ILE A 210 30.34 -4.54 8.11
CA ILE A 210 31.11 -3.99 9.23
C ILE A 210 32.51 -3.53 8.80
N ARG A 211 33.22 -4.32 7.97
CA ARG A 211 34.59 -4.00 7.54
C ARG A 211 34.63 -2.83 6.55
N GLY A 212 33.62 -2.67 5.70
CA GLY A 212 33.58 -1.71 4.59
C GLY A 212 33.02 -0.32 4.94
N LYS A 213 33.55 0.39 5.94
CA LYS A 213 33.06 1.72 6.36
C LYS A 213 31.52 1.80 6.58
N GLY A 214 30.84 0.67 6.84
CA GLY A 214 29.39 0.62 7.00
C GLY A 214 28.58 0.55 5.70
N THR A 215 28.97 -0.31 4.73
CA THR A 215 28.16 -0.54 3.51
C THR A 215 26.74 -0.97 3.88
N PRO A 216 25.69 -0.27 3.39
CA PRO A 216 24.30 -0.63 3.66
C PRO A 216 23.95 -2.04 3.18
N SER A 217 23.05 -2.71 3.90
CA SER A 217 22.56 -4.04 3.50
C SER A 217 21.83 -4.03 2.16
N SER A 218 21.20 -2.91 1.79
CA SER A 218 20.60 -2.70 0.48
C SER A 218 21.62 -2.74 -0.67
N GLU A 219 22.79 -2.13 -0.50
CA GLU A 219 23.86 -2.16 -1.51
C GLU A 219 24.46 -3.55 -1.66
N ILE A 220 24.80 -4.21 -0.54
CA ILE A 220 25.31 -5.59 -0.54
C ILE A 220 24.35 -6.54 -1.24
N HIS A 221 23.05 -6.42 -0.94
CA HIS A 221 22.04 -7.23 -1.58
C HIS A 221 21.86 -6.91 -3.06
N LYS A 222 21.86 -5.62 -3.44
CA LYS A 222 21.79 -5.19 -4.85
C LYS A 222 22.95 -5.73 -5.67
N ASP A 223 24.16 -5.68 -5.13
CA ASP A 223 25.35 -6.24 -5.79
C ASP A 223 25.27 -7.77 -5.87
N ASN A 224 24.75 -8.44 -4.84
CA ASN A 224 24.50 -9.88 -4.93
C ASN A 224 23.46 -10.23 -6.02
N LEU A 225 22.37 -9.46 -6.18
CA LEU A 225 21.41 -9.69 -7.27
C LEU A 225 22.07 -9.52 -8.65
N ARG A 226 22.89 -8.48 -8.82
CA ARG A 226 23.61 -8.19 -10.07
C ARG A 226 24.54 -9.31 -10.53
N ARG A 227 25.16 -10.03 -9.59
CA ARG A 227 26.00 -11.21 -9.89
C ARG A 227 25.26 -12.31 -10.65
N PHE A 228 23.93 -12.31 -10.64
CA PHE A 228 23.10 -13.33 -11.25
C PHE A 228 22.15 -12.78 -12.33
N GLU A 229 22.46 -11.62 -12.93
CA GLU A 229 21.62 -10.96 -13.95
C GLU A 229 21.14 -11.91 -15.06
N ASP A 230 22.05 -12.74 -15.60
CA ASP A 230 21.72 -13.68 -16.68
C ASP A 230 20.75 -14.78 -16.23
N ARG A 231 20.85 -15.22 -14.98
CA ARG A 231 19.95 -16.23 -14.41
C ARG A 231 18.56 -15.65 -14.21
N TRP A 232 18.48 -14.40 -13.76
CA TRP A 232 17.22 -13.69 -13.63
C TRP A 232 16.51 -13.52 -14.97
N ARG A 233 17.18 -13.51 -16.12
CA ARG A 233 16.50 -13.43 -17.43
C ARG A 233 15.51 -14.58 -17.66
N ASN A 234 15.72 -15.73 -17.03
CA ASN A 234 14.94 -16.96 -17.22
C ASN A 234 13.95 -17.28 -16.08
N ILE A 235 13.91 -16.47 -15.02
CA ILE A 235 13.05 -16.71 -13.84
C ILE A 235 12.04 -15.58 -13.72
N ARG A 236 10.76 -15.90 -13.61
CA ARG A 236 9.69 -14.92 -13.40
C ARG A 236 8.76 -15.44 -12.31
N SER A 237 8.20 -14.50 -11.54
CA SER A 237 7.17 -14.81 -10.58
C SER A 237 6.13 -13.70 -10.50
N SER A 238 4.85 -14.10 -10.46
CA SER A 238 3.70 -13.22 -10.25
C SER A 238 3.25 -13.17 -8.79
N SER A 239 3.64 -14.16 -7.99
CA SER A 239 3.24 -14.28 -6.59
C SER A 239 4.32 -13.78 -5.62
N THR A 240 5.59 -13.85 -6.03
CA THR A 240 6.74 -13.49 -5.18
C THR A 240 7.60 -12.43 -5.85
N CYS A 241 7.86 -11.33 -5.13
CA CYS A 241 8.87 -10.36 -5.54
C CYS A 241 10.25 -10.99 -5.41
N LEU A 242 10.81 -11.43 -6.54
CA LEU A 242 12.09 -12.14 -6.60
C LEU A 242 13.29 -11.31 -6.09
N ALA A 243 13.14 -9.98 -6.02
CA ALA A 243 14.15 -9.10 -5.44
C ALA A 243 14.24 -9.28 -3.91
N CYS A 244 13.12 -9.33 -3.17
CA CYS A 244 13.15 -9.44 -1.70
C CYS A 244 12.74 -10.81 -1.14
N LEU A 245 12.23 -11.72 -1.98
CA LEU A 245 11.77 -13.06 -1.62
C LEU A 245 10.79 -13.13 -0.44
N ARG A 246 10.03 -12.07 -0.14
CA ARG A 246 9.17 -12.02 1.05
C ARG A 246 7.89 -11.22 0.92
N ARG A 247 7.59 -10.72 -0.28
CA ARG A 247 6.40 -9.91 -0.53
C ARG A 247 5.81 -10.25 -1.87
N ARG A 248 4.49 -10.13 -1.97
CA ARG A 248 3.80 -10.12 -3.26
C ARG A 248 4.18 -8.86 -4.08
N PRO A 249 4.52 -9.00 -5.36
CA PRO A 249 4.94 -7.87 -6.19
C PRO A 249 3.71 -7.13 -6.76
N GLN A 250 3.89 -5.85 -7.14
CA GLN A 250 2.81 -4.96 -7.59
C GLN A 250 3.10 -4.31 -8.95
N TYR A 251 4.36 -3.93 -9.19
CA TYR A 251 4.76 -3.13 -10.35
C TYR A 251 5.47 -4.00 -11.37
N GLY A 252 4.79 -4.30 -12.48
CA GLY A 252 5.37 -5.00 -13.62
C GLY A 252 6.40 -4.14 -14.33
N LEU A 253 7.44 -4.77 -14.86
CA LEU A 253 8.48 -4.15 -15.66
C LEU A 253 8.45 -4.74 -17.08
N PRO A 254 8.82 -3.99 -18.12
CA PRO A 254 8.85 -4.46 -19.52
C PRO A 254 9.59 -5.79 -19.74
N CYS A 255 10.66 -6.06 -18.97
CA CYS A 255 11.38 -7.34 -19.02
C CYS A 255 10.59 -8.57 -18.49
N GLY A 256 9.37 -8.35 -17.97
CA GLY A 256 8.47 -9.35 -17.40
C GLY A 256 8.59 -9.55 -15.90
N HIS A 257 9.62 -8.99 -15.23
CA HIS A 257 9.71 -9.03 -13.77
C HIS A 257 8.68 -8.12 -13.12
N ILE A 258 8.19 -8.52 -11.95
CA ILE A 258 7.28 -7.71 -11.14
C ILE A 258 7.94 -7.45 -9.79
N VAL A 259 7.94 -6.21 -9.32
CA VAL A 259 8.58 -5.79 -8.07
C VAL A 259 7.57 -5.27 -7.05
N CYS A 260 7.83 -5.46 -5.76
CA CYS A 260 6.99 -4.91 -4.70
C CYS A 260 7.35 -3.44 -4.41
N GLU A 261 6.43 -2.71 -3.78
CA GLU A 261 6.61 -1.31 -3.40
C GLU A 261 7.86 -1.07 -2.55
N ASN A 262 8.13 -1.91 -1.56
CA ASN A 262 9.34 -1.77 -0.75
C ASN A 262 10.64 -1.90 -1.56
N CYS A 263 10.68 -2.76 -2.58
CA CYS A 263 11.86 -2.83 -3.46
C CYS A 263 12.02 -1.56 -4.31
N VAL A 264 10.92 -0.89 -4.68
CA VAL A 264 10.97 0.42 -5.35
C VAL A 264 11.52 1.48 -4.39
N LEU A 265 11.06 1.51 -3.14
CA LEU A 265 11.56 2.44 -2.11
C LEU A 265 13.06 2.23 -1.82
N VAL A 266 13.51 0.97 -1.78
CA VAL A 266 14.90 0.61 -1.42
C VAL A 266 15.86 0.79 -2.60
N PHE A 267 15.47 0.41 -3.81
CA PHE A 267 16.40 0.33 -4.97
C PHE A 267 16.13 1.38 -6.07
N GLY A 268 14.95 1.99 -6.08
CA GLY A 268 14.57 3.04 -7.02
C GLY A 268 15.25 4.37 -6.69
N GLU A 269 15.29 5.27 -7.68
CA GLU A 269 15.82 6.61 -7.50
C GLU A 269 14.71 7.55 -7.04
N CYS A 270 14.87 8.15 -5.85
CA CYS A 270 13.92 9.12 -5.33
C CYS A 270 14.06 10.47 -6.05
N CYS A 271 12.94 11.06 -6.46
CA CYS A 271 12.92 12.35 -7.13
C CYS A 271 13.27 13.49 -6.15
N VAL A 272 14.18 14.38 -6.55
CA VAL A 272 14.64 15.51 -5.74
C VAL A 272 13.50 16.45 -5.34
N ASN A 273 12.53 16.67 -6.23
CA ASN A 273 11.43 17.62 -6.02
C ASN A 273 10.23 17.02 -5.29
N ASP A 274 10.12 15.68 -5.24
CA ASP A 274 9.02 15.00 -4.58
C ASP A 274 9.49 13.67 -3.95
N PRO A 275 9.60 13.59 -2.62
CA PRO A 275 10.11 12.42 -1.91
C PRO A 275 9.26 11.15 -2.07
N TRP A 276 8.08 11.28 -2.68
CA TRP A 276 7.17 10.16 -2.91
C TRP A 276 7.15 9.69 -4.37
N ILE A 277 7.99 10.25 -5.24
CA ILE A 277 8.13 9.82 -6.64
C ILE A 277 9.45 9.05 -6.79
N PHE A 278 9.37 7.84 -7.30
CA PHE A 278 10.51 6.95 -7.53
C PHE A 278 10.63 6.60 -9.01
N LYS A 279 11.84 6.71 -9.53
CA LYS A 279 12.20 6.40 -10.91
C LYS A 279 12.92 5.06 -10.97
N VAL A 280 12.53 4.23 -11.93
CA VAL A 280 13.14 2.91 -12.17
C VAL A 280 13.75 2.88 -13.57
N HIS A 281 15.08 2.99 -13.65
CA HIS A 281 15.81 3.03 -14.92
C HIS A 281 16.18 1.64 -15.46
N SER A 282 16.31 0.66 -14.58
CA SER A 282 16.70 -0.70 -14.92
C SER A 282 16.08 -1.71 -13.97
N CYS A 283 15.86 -2.93 -14.44
CA CYS A 283 15.34 -4.01 -13.60
C CYS A 283 16.35 -4.34 -12.50
N PHE A 284 15.89 -4.41 -11.25
CA PHE A 284 16.73 -4.75 -10.09
C PHE A 284 17.28 -6.18 -10.12
N LEU A 285 16.76 -7.03 -11.01
CA LEU A 285 17.12 -8.45 -11.14
C LEU A 285 17.99 -8.69 -12.36
N CYS A 286 17.47 -8.51 -13.57
CA CYS A 286 18.17 -8.85 -14.82
C CYS A 286 18.92 -7.69 -15.49
N GLY A 287 18.99 -6.51 -14.86
CA GLY A 287 19.73 -5.36 -15.37
C GLY A 287 19.18 -4.70 -16.65
N VAL A 288 18.12 -5.26 -17.26
CA VAL A 288 17.50 -4.70 -18.47
C VAL A 288 17.07 -3.25 -18.22
N LYS A 289 17.55 -2.34 -19.06
CA LYS A 289 17.18 -0.92 -19.03
C LYS A 289 15.75 -0.73 -19.49
N MET A 290 15.05 0.21 -18.87
CA MET A 290 13.69 0.55 -19.29
C MET A 290 13.74 1.34 -20.61
N PRO A 291 12.86 1.05 -21.57
CA PRO A 291 12.80 1.80 -22.83
C PRO A 291 12.39 3.26 -22.60
N GLU A 292 11.56 3.49 -21.59
CA GLU A 292 11.12 4.80 -21.11
C GLU A 292 11.27 4.86 -19.59
N GLU A 293 11.41 6.06 -19.05
CA GLU A 293 11.53 6.26 -17.60
C GLU A 293 10.24 5.83 -16.88
N ILE A 294 10.30 4.74 -16.12
CA ILE A 294 9.16 4.30 -15.31
C ILE A 294 9.12 5.14 -14.03
N THR A 295 8.02 5.88 -13.87
CA THR A 295 7.74 6.67 -12.68
C THR A 295 6.68 5.99 -11.82
N ILE A 296 6.99 5.80 -10.54
CA ILE A 296 6.11 5.17 -9.54
C ILE A 296 5.88 6.17 -8.42
N LYS A 297 4.63 6.58 -8.22
CA LYS A 297 4.24 7.48 -7.12
C LYS A 297 3.72 6.67 -5.94
N ILE A 298 4.41 6.79 -4.82
CA ILE A 298 4.03 6.19 -3.54
C ILE A 298 3.06 7.14 -2.81
N HIS A 299 2.11 6.57 -2.08
CA HIS A 299 1.20 7.37 -1.27
C HIS A 299 1.93 7.91 -0.04
N PRO A 300 1.84 9.20 0.29
CA PRO A 300 2.32 9.69 1.58
C PRO A 300 1.58 8.96 2.72
N PRO A 301 2.28 8.46 3.74
CA PRO A 301 1.70 7.54 4.71
C PRO A 301 0.69 8.21 5.66
N THR A 302 0.72 9.54 5.77
CA THR A 302 -0.23 10.33 6.59
C THR A 302 -1.34 10.98 5.78
N ALA A 303 -1.30 10.88 4.45
CA ALA A 303 -2.37 11.36 3.58
C ALA A 303 -3.52 10.33 3.56
N GLY A 304 -4.75 10.83 3.55
CA GLY A 304 -5.95 10.03 3.34
C GLY A 304 -6.14 9.64 1.87
N VAL A 305 -7.35 9.21 1.53
CA VAL A 305 -7.63 8.53 0.26
C VAL A 305 -8.90 9.12 -0.35
N GLY A 306 -8.80 9.69 -1.55
CA GLY A 306 -9.97 10.00 -2.38
C GLY A 306 -10.43 8.76 -3.15
N VAL A 307 -11.74 8.46 -3.13
CA VAL A 307 -12.33 7.27 -3.78
C VAL A 307 -13.27 7.69 -4.92
N LEU A 308 -13.10 7.10 -6.09
CA LEU A 308 -13.98 7.25 -7.24
C LEU A 308 -14.62 5.89 -7.58
N CYS A 309 -15.94 5.87 -7.69
CA CYS A 309 -16.71 4.71 -8.14
C CYS A 309 -17.57 5.11 -9.35
N ILE A 310 -17.54 4.30 -10.41
CA ILE A 310 -18.34 4.54 -11.61
C ILE A 310 -19.23 3.33 -11.87
N ASP A 311 -20.54 3.59 -11.89
CA ASP A 311 -21.55 2.56 -12.13
C ASP A 311 -21.49 1.96 -13.53
N GLY A 312 -21.98 0.73 -13.65
CA GLY A 312 -22.29 0.11 -14.92
C GLY A 312 -23.57 0.65 -15.55
N GLY A 313 -23.58 0.79 -16.89
CA GLY A 313 -24.76 1.30 -17.58
C GLY A 313 -24.79 1.22 -19.10
N GLY A 314 -23.90 0.44 -19.73
CA GLY A 314 -23.78 0.38 -21.18
C GLY A 314 -23.47 1.77 -21.78
N ALA A 315 -24.14 2.13 -22.87
CA ALA A 315 -24.03 3.43 -23.56
C ALA A 315 -24.27 4.64 -22.63
N ARG A 316 -24.99 4.46 -21.51
CA ARG A 316 -25.22 5.52 -20.51
C ARG A 316 -23.98 5.90 -19.70
N GLY A 317 -22.86 5.17 -19.84
CA GLY A 317 -21.57 5.52 -19.24
C GLY A 317 -21.04 6.91 -19.62
N VAL A 318 -21.64 7.53 -20.64
CA VAL A 318 -21.38 8.92 -21.02
C VAL A 318 -21.80 9.95 -19.94
N LEU A 319 -22.76 9.62 -19.07
CA LEU A 319 -23.23 10.47 -17.98
C LEU A 319 -22.10 10.74 -16.95
N PRO A 320 -21.46 9.70 -16.35
CA PRO A 320 -20.28 9.88 -15.49
C PRO A 320 -19.18 10.75 -16.09
N LEU A 321 -18.87 10.59 -17.38
CA LEU A 321 -17.84 11.40 -18.06
C LEU A 321 -18.18 12.89 -18.05
N LYS A 322 -19.44 13.26 -18.26
CA LYS A 322 -19.89 14.66 -18.17
C LYS A 322 -19.88 15.19 -16.75
N PHE A 323 -20.25 14.40 -15.76
CA PHE A 323 -20.12 14.80 -14.36
C PHE A 323 -18.66 15.03 -13.96
N MET A 324 -17.76 14.13 -14.35
CA MET A 324 -16.33 14.31 -14.14
C MET A 324 -15.81 15.59 -14.78
N LYS A 325 -16.27 15.91 -16.00
CA LYS A 325 -15.88 17.16 -16.66
C LYS A 325 -16.31 18.38 -15.86
N ARG A 326 -17.56 18.41 -15.38
CA ARG A 326 -18.07 19.50 -14.54
C ARG A 326 -17.33 19.62 -13.20
N ILE A 327 -16.88 18.50 -12.62
CA ILE A 327 -16.03 18.50 -11.41
C ILE A 327 -14.65 19.10 -11.74
N GLU A 328 -14.00 18.65 -12.81
CA GLU A 328 -12.70 19.16 -13.26
C GLU A 328 -12.76 20.68 -13.51
N ASP A 329 -13.79 21.15 -14.22
CA ASP A 329 -14.00 22.57 -14.50
C ASP A 329 -14.24 23.37 -13.21
N ARG A 330 -14.95 22.81 -12.23
CA ARG A 330 -15.19 23.46 -10.93
C ARG A 330 -13.92 23.53 -10.06
N ILE A 331 -13.11 22.48 -10.09
CA ILE A 331 -11.79 22.46 -9.44
C ILE A 331 -10.90 23.53 -10.06
N GLY A 332 -10.94 23.70 -11.40
CA GLY A 332 -10.30 24.81 -12.10
C GLY A 332 -8.79 24.89 -11.87
N LEU A 333 -8.14 23.73 -11.74
CA LEU A 333 -6.69 23.60 -11.67
C LEU A 333 -6.21 22.86 -12.91
N SER A 334 -5.01 23.17 -13.41
CA SER A 334 -4.36 22.45 -14.51
C SER A 334 -3.78 21.09 -14.06
N ILE A 335 -4.57 20.35 -13.27
CA ILE A 335 -4.24 19.03 -12.73
C ILE A 335 -5.29 18.05 -13.26
N PRO A 336 -4.88 16.91 -13.86
CA PRO A 336 -5.82 15.88 -14.27
C PRO A 336 -6.67 15.40 -13.09
N LEU A 337 -7.98 15.26 -13.31
CA LEU A 337 -8.94 14.82 -12.28
C LEU A 337 -8.51 13.51 -11.59
N GLN A 338 -7.82 12.63 -12.31
CA GLN A 338 -7.30 11.36 -11.82
C GLN A 338 -6.42 11.52 -10.58
N LYS A 339 -5.63 12.61 -10.46
CA LYS A 339 -4.70 12.80 -9.34
C LYS A 339 -5.39 12.98 -7.99
N PHE A 340 -6.68 13.33 -7.97
CA PHE A 340 -7.44 13.47 -6.72
C PHE A 340 -7.96 12.14 -6.17
N PHE A 341 -7.94 11.08 -6.97
CA PHE A 341 -8.49 9.78 -6.62
C PHE A 341 -7.39 8.74 -6.48
N LYS A 342 -7.17 8.30 -5.25
CA LYS A 342 -6.17 7.29 -4.93
C LYS A 342 -6.71 5.87 -5.11
N VAL A 343 -8.03 5.70 -5.04
CA VAL A 343 -8.73 4.46 -5.37
C VAL A 343 -9.80 4.76 -6.41
N ALA A 344 -9.80 4.03 -7.53
CA ALA A 344 -10.76 4.19 -8.62
C ALA A 344 -11.32 2.83 -9.07
N PHE A 345 -12.63 2.66 -8.90
CA PHE A 345 -13.33 1.40 -9.19
C PHE A 345 -14.43 1.66 -10.21
N GLY A 346 -14.66 0.70 -11.09
CA GLY A 346 -15.72 0.83 -12.09
C GLY A 346 -16.27 -0.53 -12.51
N VAL A 347 -17.60 -0.59 -12.66
CA VAL A 347 -18.32 -1.79 -13.10
C VAL A 347 -18.75 -1.61 -14.55
N SER A 348 -18.68 -2.66 -15.37
CA SER A 348 -19.12 -2.63 -16.77
C SER A 348 -18.51 -1.46 -17.56
N SER A 349 -19.33 -0.63 -18.21
CA SER A 349 -18.90 0.60 -18.89
C SER A 349 -18.14 1.57 -17.97
N GLY A 350 -18.46 1.63 -16.67
CA GLY A 350 -17.69 2.37 -15.68
C GLY A 350 -16.26 1.84 -15.51
N GLY A 351 -16.08 0.52 -15.57
CA GLY A 351 -14.76 -0.12 -15.57
C GLY A 351 -13.94 0.25 -16.80
N LEU A 352 -14.56 0.31 -17.98
CA LEU A 352 -13.90 0.76 -19.22
C LEU A 352 -13.44 2.22 -19.11
N ILE A 353 -14.25 3.09 -18.51
CA ILE A 353 -13.93 4.50 -18.28
C ILE A 353 -12.76 4.64 -17.30
N VAL A 354 -12.79 3.89 -16.19
CA VAL A 354 -11.68 3.87 -15.22
C VAL A 354 -10.39 3.41 -15.89
N MET A 355 -10.43 2.33 -16.68
CA MET A 355 -9.25 1.87 -17.42
C MET A 355 -8.73 2.91 -18.41
N ALA A 356 -9.61 3.54 -19.19
CA ALA A 356 -9.23 4.58 -20.14
C ALA A 356 -8.56 5.78 -19.44
N MET A 357 -9.15 6.28 -18.36
CA MET A 357 -8.63 7.47 -17.69
C MET A 357 -7.40 7.19 -16.82
N PHE A 358 -7.39 6.08 -16.07
CA PHE A 358 -6.35 5.81 -15.09
C PHE A 358 -5.26 4.88 -15.62
N ILE A 359 -5.54 3.92 -16.50
CA ILE A 359 -4.49 3.04 -17.06
C ILE A 359 -3.87 3.64 -18.32
N ASN A 360 -4.68 4.16 -19.26
CA ASN A 360 -4.15 4.82 -20.46
C ASN A 360 -3.76 6.28 -20.20
N GLY A 361 -4.31 6.93 -19.18
CA GLY A 361 -4.00 8.34 -18.87
C GLY A 361 -4.71 9.34 -19.80
N TRP A 362 -5.80 8.92 -20.45
CA TRP A 362 -6.56 9.79 -21.36
C TRP A 362 -7.29 10.91 -20.61
N SER A 363 -7.43 12.05 -21.28
CA SER A 363 -8.27 13.14 -20.76
C SER A 363 -9.75 12.73 -20.74
N ILE A 364 -10.59 13.50 -20.06
CA ILE A 364 -12.04 13.25 -20.02
C ILE A 364 -12.62 13.37 -21.44
N GLU A 365 -12.15 14.32 -22.24
CA GLU A 365 -12.59 14.53 -23.63
C GLU A 365 -12.19 13.38 -24.55
N GLU A 366 -10.94 12.92 -24.45
CA GLU A 366 -10.45 11.77 -25.21
C GLU A 366 -11.20 10.49 -24.81
N SER A 367 -11.36 10.27 -23.49
CA SER A 367 -12.14 9.15 -22.95
C SER A 367 -13.59 9.18 -23.44
N THR A 368 -14.21 10.37 -23.49
CA THR A 368 -15.57 10.54 -24.03
C THR A 368 -15.64 10.16 -25.50
N LYS A 369 -14.78 10.74 -26.35
CA LYS A 369 -14.76 10.46 -27.79
C LYS A 369 -14.53 8.98 -28.08
N THR A 370 -13.59 8.35 -27.39
CA THR A 370 -13.26 6.94 -27.59
C THR A 370 -14.37 6.02 -27.06
N PHE A 371 -14.97 6.36 -25.93
CA PHE A 371 -16.11 5.63 -25.39
C PHE A 371 -17.30 5.61 -26.37
N GLU A 372 -17.63 6.75 -26.98
CA GLU A 372 -18.70 6.81 -27.98
C GLU A 372 -18.43 5.92 -29.21
N LYS A 373 -17.20 5.93 -29.70
CA LYS A 373 -16.77 5.05 -30.82
C LYS A 373 -16.87 3.58 -30.43
N LEU A 374 -16.36 3.23 -29.25
CA LEU A 374 -16.39 1.87 -28.70
C LEU A 374 -17.84 1.39 -28.55
N ALA A 375 -18.73 2.20 -27.96
CA ALA A 375 -20.14 1.85 -27.79
C ALA A 375 -20.83 1.59 -29.14
N LYS A 376 -20.61 2.46 -30.14
CA LYS A 376 -21.15 2.30 -31.50
C LYS A 376 -20.66 1.02 -32.19
N LEU A 377 -19.40 0.64 -31.97
CA LEU A 377 -18.84 -0.58 -32.54
C LEU A 377 -19.32 -1.83 -31.82
N ALA A 378 -19.31 -1.82 -30.48
CA ALA A 378 -19.72 -2.94 -29.64
C ALA A 378 -21.20 -3.32 -29.82
N PHE A 379 -22.09 -2.33 -29.89
CA PHE A 379 -23.53 -2.54 -30.09
C PHE A 379 -23.96 -2.57 -31.56
N LYS A 380 -23.04 -2.89 -32.48
CA LYS A 380 -23.40 -3.09 -33.89
C LYS A 380 -24.06 -4.46 -34.08
N PRO A 381 -25.31 -4.52 -34.59
CA PRO A 381 -26.02 -5.80 -34.79
C PRO A 381 -25.30 -6.72 -35.77
N ARG A 382 -25.52 -8.03 -35.66
CA ARG A 382 -25.01 -9.02 -36.63
C ARG A 382 -25.61 -8.73 -38.02
N LYS A 383 -24.79 -8.77 -39.08
CA LYS A 383 -25.30 -8.68 -40.45
C LYS A 383 -26.10 -9.95 -40.76
N VAL A 384 -27.38 -9.81 -41.06
CA VAL A 384 -28.26 -10.94 -41.41
C VAL A 384 -28.50 -10.94 -42.93
N LEU A 385 -28.54 -12.13 -43.52
CA LEU A 385 -29.03 -12.32 -44.89
C LEU A 385 -30.50 -11.90 -44.95
N ASN A 386 -30.85 -11.02 -45.90
CA ASN A 386 -32.22 -10.52 -46.12
C ASN A 386 -33.15 -11.64 -46.65
N ILE A 387 -33.54 -12.57 -45.79
CA ILE A 387 -34.55 -13.59 -46.09
C ILE A 387 -35.79 -13.34 -45.20
N PRO A 388 -36.96 -13.03 -45.78
CA PRO A 388 -38.18 -12.75 -45.00
C PRO A 388 -38.61 -13.97 -44.15
N PHE A 389 -39.15 -13.70 -42.95
CA PHE A 389 -39.77 -14.65 -42.00
C PHE A 389 -38.83 -15.68 -41.31
N LEU A 390 -37.83 -16.24 -41.99
CA LEU A 390 -36.85 -17.19 -41.42
C LEU A 390 -35.73 -16.52 -40.60
N SER A 391 -35.40 -15.26 -40.89
CA SER A 391 -34.31 -14.54 -40.21
C SER A 391 -34.51 -14.41 -38.70
N ARG A 392 -35.76 -14.29 -38.24
CA ARG A 392 -36.11 -13.91 -36.87
C ARG A 392 -36.05 -15.07 -35.87
N VAL A 393 -36.52 -16.25 -36.27
CA VAL A 393 -36.36 -17.49 -35.48
C VAL A 393 -34.88 -17.90 -35.46
N HIS A 394 -34.20 -17.74 -36.58
CA HIS A 394 -32.77 -18.00 -36.70
C HIS A 394 -31.92 -17.03 -35.85
N GLU A 395 -32.35 -15.77 -35.70
CA GLU A 395 -31.75 -14.79 -34.78
C GLU A 395 -31.90 -15.18 -33.31
N ILE A 396 -33.10 -15.58 -32.89
CA ILE A 396 -33.33 -16.03 -31.50
C ILE A 396 -32.53 -17.30 -31.22
N LEU A 397 -32.53 -18.26 -32.15
CA LEU A 397 -31.78 -19.50 -32.01
C LEU A 397 -30.26 -19.27 -32.02
N LYS A 398 -29.74 -18.37 -32.89
CA LYS A 398 -28.32 -17.99 -32.88
C LYS A 398 -27.93 -17.13 -31.68
N SER A 399 -28.82 -16.29 -31.16
CA SER A 399 -28.56 -15.53 -29.93
C SER A 399 -28.56 -16.45 -28.71
N TYR A 400 -29.40 -17.49 -28.72
CA TYR A 400 -29.45 -18.52 -27.69
C TYR A 400 -28.23 -19.46 -27.75
N LEU A 401 -27.82 -19.87 -28.94
CA LEU A 401 -26.64 -20.71 -29.16
C LEU A 401 -25.31 -19.95 -28.97
N ALA A 402 -25.27 -18.65 -29.27
CA ALA A 402 -24.08 -17.81 -29.12
C ALA A 402 -24.04 -17.02 -27.80
N ASP A 403 -25.01 -17.26 -26.90
CA ASP A 403 -25.08 -16.67 -25.56
C ASP A 403 -24.97 -15.13 -25.54
N GLY A 404 -25.63 -14.46 -26.48
CA GLY A 404 -25.59 -12.99 -26.60
C GLY A 404 -26.16 -12.44 -27.91
N ILE A 405 -26.83 -11.28 -27.82
CA ILE A 405 -27.45 -10.58 -28.96
C ILE A 405 -26.39 -9.96 -29.87
N TYR A 406 -25.26 -9.51 -29.31
CA TYR A 406 -24.18 -8.87 -30.04
C TYR A 406 -23.00 -9.83 -30.28
N PRO A 407 -22.29 -9.71 -31.41
CA PRO A 407 -21.09 -10.52 -31.67
C PRO A 407 -19.94 -10.12 -30.73
N ALA A 408 -19.27 -11.11 -30.13
CA ALA A 408 -18.16 -10.86 -29.22
C ALA A 408 -16.96 -10.23 -29.95
N GLU A 409 -16.81 -10.52 -31.24
CA GLU A 409 -15.70 -10.08 -32.08
C GLU A 409 -15.63 -8.56 -32.20
N ASN A 410 -16.78 -7.87 -32.24
CA ASN A 410 -16.82 -6.42 -32.37
C ASN A 410 -16.29 -5.73 -31.12
N ILE A 411 -16.75 -6.16 -29.94
CA ILE A 411 -16.30 -5.60 -28.67
C ILE A 411 -14.85 -6.00 -28.39
N GLU A 412 -14.44 -7.23 -28.71
CA GLU A 412 -13.03 -7.64 -28.57
C GLU A 412 -12.10 -6.83 -29.49
N ALA A 413 -12.50 -6.58 -30.75
CA ALA A 413 -11.72 -5.74 -31.65
C ALA A 413 -11.57 -4.31 -31.12
N ALA A 414 -12.68 -3.70 -30.65
CA ALA A 414 -12.67 -2.38 -30.05
C ALA A 414 -11.75 -2.30 -28.81
N LEU A 415 -11.83 -3.31 -27.94
CA LEU A 415 -11.03 -3.36 -26.72
C LEU A 415 -9.55 -3.61 -27.00
N LYS A 416 -9.21 -4.43 -28.00
CA LYS A 416 -7.82 -4.64 -28.45
C LYS A 416 -7.21 -3.37 -29.04
N GLU A 417 -7.99 -2.60 -29.79
CA GLU A 417 -7.56 -1.29 -30.31
C GLU A 417 -7.29 -0.30 -29.18
N VAL A 418 -8.16 -0.25 -28.17
CA VAL A 418 -8.09 0.72 -27.06
C VAL A 418 -7.03 0.38 -26.02
N PHE A 419 -6.87 -0.90 -25.67
CA PHE A 419 -6.02 -1.33 -24.54
C PHE A 419 -4.75 -2.08 -24.97
N GLY A 420 -4.61 -2.39 -26.25
CA GLY A 420 -3.52 -3.21 -26.78
C GLY A 420 -3.72 -4.71 -26.50
N ILE A 421 -3.00 -5.54 -27.25
CA ILE A 421 -3.15 -7.01 -27.21
C ILE A 421 -2.33 -7.63 -26.07
N ASP A 422 -1.12 -7.11 -25.85
CA ASP A 422 -0.13 -7.71 -24.94
C ASP A 422 0.03 -6.97 -23.60
N ARG A 423 -0.66 -5.84 -23.43
CA ARG A 423 -0.52 -5.00 -22.24
C ARG A 423 -1.30 -5.61 -21.07
N SER A 424 -0.68 -5.67 -19.90
CA SER A 424 -1.28 -6.21 -18.67
C SER A 424 -1.65 -5.11 -17.67
N ILE A 425 -2.56 -5.42 -16.74
CA ILE A 425 -2.99 -4.49 -15.66
C ILE A 425 -1.86 -4.13 -14.69
N LEU A 426 -0.84 -4.98 -14.59
CA LEU A 426 0.33 -4.75 -13.73
C LEU A 426 1.46 -4.00 -14.45
N ASP A 427 1.37 -3.82 -15.77
CA ASP A 427 2.38 -3.06 -16.50
C ASP A 427 2.35 -1.58 -16.07
N PRO A 428 3.48 -0.85 -16.19
CA PRO A 428 3.52 0.57 -15.88
C PRO A 428 2.43 1.33 -16.63
N SER A 429 1.70 2.17 -15.90
CA SER A 429 0.55 2.89 -16.42
C SER A 429 0.47 4.29 -15.84
N HIS A 430 -0.47 5.10 -16.33
CA HIS A 430 -0.70 6.42 -15.75
C HIS A 430 -1.04 6.30 -14.25
N ALA A 431 -1.83 5.30 -13.84
CA ALA A 431 -2.16 5.00 -12.46
C ALA A 431 -0.91 4.73 -11.62
N THR A 432 0.10 4.04 -12.16
CA THR A 432 1.40 3.87 -11.49
C THR A 432 2.10 5.21 -11.25
N SER A 433 2.07 6.12 -12.23
CA SER A 433 2.73 7.43 -12.17
C SER A 433 2.07 8.44 -11.22
N ILE A 434 0.78 8.30 -10.95
CA ILE A 434 0.03 9.13 -9.98
C ILE A 434 -0.25 8.38 -8.67
N GLY A 435 0.06 7.08 -8.63
CA GLY A 435 -0.09 6.21 -7.47
C GLY A 435 -1.50 5.65 -7.28
N THR A 436 -2.42 5.79 -8.23
CA THR A 436 -3.80 5.32 -8.07
C THR A 436 -3.90 3.79 -8.12
N ARG A 437 -4.75 3.25 -7.25
CA ARG A 437 -5.14 1.85 -7.20
C ARG A 437 -6.45 1.67 -7.95
N VAL A 438 -6.44 0.80 -8.95
CA VAL A 438 -7.58 0.57 -9.85
C VAL A 438 -8.14 -0.83 -9.59
N GLY A 439 -9.47 -0.91 -9.51
CA GLY A 439 -10.20 -2.17 -9.37
C GLY A 439 -11.33 -2.31 -10.39
N LEU A 440 -11.51 -3.52 -10.93
CA LEU A 440 -12.60 -3.87 -11.84
C LEU A 440 -13.34 -5.11 -11.32
N PRO A 441 -14.54 -4.93 -10.76
CA PRO A 441 -15.40 -6.04 -10.39
C PRO A 441 -15.90 -6.81 -11.63
N VAL A 442 -15.89 -8.14 -11.52
CA VAL A 442 -16.39 -9.12 -12.48
C VAL A 442 -17.12 -10.22 -11.71
N ALA A 443 -18.01 -10.97 -12.36
CA ALA A 443 -18.73 -12.09 -11.74
C ALA A 443 -18.28 -13.43 -12.32
N THR A 444 -18.17 -14.45 -11.49
CA THR A 444 -18.08 -15.85 -11.94
C THR A 444 -19.45 -16.34 -12.48
N ILE A 445 -19.45 -17.45 -13.22
CA ILE A 445 -20.66 -17.93 -13.92
C ILE A 445 -21.41 -19.01 -13.13
N ARG A 446 -20.70 -20.06 -12.69
CA ARG A 446 -21.35 -21.27 -12.14
C ARG A 446 -21.99 -21.01 -10.78
N GLU A 447 -21.24 -20.33 -9.92
CA GLU A 447 -21.68 -19.89 -8.59
C GLU A 447 -21.39 -18.39 -8.54
N PRO A 448 -22.35 -17.52 -8.91
CA PRO A 448 -22.10 -16.11 -9.09
C PRO A 448 -21.54 -15.45 -7.82
N SER A 449 -20.24 -15.17 -7.86
CA SER A 449 -19.48 -14.50 -6.82
C SER A 449 -18.78 -13.29 -7.42
N SER A 450 -18.75 -12.18 -6.68
CA SER A 450 -18.00 -10.99 -7.09
C SER A 450 -16.50 -11.28 -7.01
N CYS A 451 -15.76 -10.94 -8.06
CA CYS A 451 -14.32 -11.04 -8.15
C CYS A 451 -13.73 -9.72 -8.65
N ILE A 452 -12.50 -9.38 -8.26
CA ILE A 452 -11.92 -8.06 -8.59
C ILE A 452 -10.54 -8.22 -9.25
N PHE A 453 -10.39 -7.67 -10.45
CA PHE A 453 -9.08 -7.44 -11.06
C PHE A 453 -8.47 -6.14 -10.54
N THR A 454 -7.17 -6.15 -10.22
CA THR A 454 -6.50 -5.00 -9.59
C THR A 454 -5.15 -4.69 -10.23
N ASN A 455 -4.77 -3.41 -10.30
CA ASN A 455 -3.44 -2.99 -10.78
C ASN A 455 -2.31 -3.10 -9.72
N TYR A 456 -2.64 -3.64 -8.53
CA TYR A 456 -1.72 -3.85 -7.41
C TYR A 456 -1.63 -5.32 -7.01
N ASN A 457 -2.07 -6.22 -7.91
CA ASN A 457 -1.91 -7.68 -7.76
C ASN A 457 -2.48 -8.23 -6.44
N GLY A 458 -3.56 -7.64 -5.94
CA GLY A 458 -4.19 -8.05 -4.68
C GLY A 458 -3.31 -7.91 -3.44
N VAL A 459 -2.30 -7.04 -3.45
CA VAL A 459 -1.61 -6.61 -2.23
C VAL A 459 -2.60 -5.97 -1.26
N GLY A 460 -2.35 -6.15 0.03
CA GLY A 460 -3.22 -5.72 1.13
C GLY A 460 -3.68 -6.89 2.01
N SER A 461 -4.01 -6.58 3.25
CA SER A 461 -4.50 -7.56 4.23
C SER A 461 -6.03 -7.54 4.23
N ARG A 462 -6.66 -8.68 3.96
CA ARG A 462 -8.12 -8.84 3.92
C ARG A 462 -8.55 -9.84 4.98
N GLU A 463 -9.74 -9.66 5.52
CA GLU A 463 -10.38 -10.66 6.37
C GLU A 463 -10.85 -11.85 5.54
N GLN A 464 -10.99 -13.03 6.16
CA GLN A 464 -11.28 -14.28 5.45
C GLN A 464 -12.72 -14.34 4.89
N ASP A 465 -13.68 -13.62 5.46
CA ASP A 465 -15.11 -13.66 5.12
C ASP A 465 -15.58 -12.46 4.25
N GLN A 466 -14.84 -12.11 3.20
CA GLN A 466 -15.27 -11.04 2.29
C GLN A 466 -16.32 -11.51 1.28
N ALA A 467 -17.26 -10.62 0.95
CA ALA A 467 -18.31 -10.84 -0.05
C ALA A 467 -17.79 -10.88 -1.51
N TYR A 468 -16.48 -10.69 -1.72
CA TYR A 468 -15.82 -10.75 -3.03
C TYR A 468 -14.44 -11.41 -2.93
N HIS A 469 -13.89 -11.83 -4.07
CA HIS A 469 -12.55 -12.40 -4.19
C HIS A 469 -11.63 -11.55 -5.07
N VAL A 470 -10.46 -11.13 -4.56
CA VAL A 470 -9.45 -10.51 -5.42
C VAL A 470 -8.76 -11.57 -6.26
N ILE A 471 -8.78 -11.38 -7.58
CA ILE A 471 -8.17 -12.31 -8.52
C ILE A 471 -6.66 -12.22 -8.39
N LYS A 472 -6.06 -13.33 -7.97
CA LYS A 472 -4.61 -13.53 -7.89
C LYS A 472 -4.28 -14.64 -8.88
N PRO A 473 -3.80 -14.30 -10.10
CA PRO A 473 -3.48 -15.33 -11.08
C PRO A 473 -2.46 -16.30 -10.51
N GLU A 474 -2.60 -17.57 -10.88
CA GLU A 474 -1.63 -18.60 -10.53
C GLU A 474 -0.24 -18.28 -11.09
N GLU A 475 0.78 -18.94 -10.54
CA GLU A 475 2.17 -18.75 -10.94
C GLU A 475 2.34 -19.00 -12.44
N GLY A 476 2.86 -17.98 -13.16
CA GLY A 476 3.03 -18.04 -14.62
C GLY A 476 1.86 -17.45 -15.44
N TYR A 477 0.67 -17.29 -14.86
CA TYR A 477 -0.50 -16.67 -15.51
C TYR A 477 -0.73 -15.21 -15.11
N GLY A 478 0.19 -14.62 -14.33
CA GLY A 478 0.13 -13.25 -13.79
C GLY A 478 0.06 -12.10 -14.80
N LYS A 479 0.24 -12.37 -16.10
CA LYS A 479 0.06 -11.39 -17.17
C LYS A 479 -1.30 -11.61 -17.85
N VAL A 480 -2.36 -11.14 -17.21
CA VAL A 480 -3.68 -11.09 -17.85
C VAL A 480 -3.74 -9.87 -18.76
N PRO A 481 -4.08 -10.01 -20.05
CA PRO A 481 -4.22 -8.88 -20.96
C PRO A 481 -5.35 -7.93 -20.55
N LEU A 482 -5.11 -6.63 -20.66
CA LEU A 482 -6.06 -5.56 -20.31
C LEU A 482 -7.39 -5.71 -21.08
N TRP A 483 -7.31 -6.00 -22.39
CA TRP A 483 -8.51 -6.14 -23.21
C TRP A 483 -9.38 -7.33 -22.78
N GLU A 484 -8.79 -8.40 -22.23
CA GLU A 484 -9.54 -9.54 -21.70
C GLU A 484 -10.25 -9.19 -20.39
N ILE A 485 -9.57 -8.47 -19.49
CA ILE A 485 -10.16 -7.94 -18.25
C ILE A 485 -11.34 -7.02 -18.59
N ALA A 486 -11.13 -6.08 -19.52
CA ALA A 486 -12.16 -5.17 -19.99
C ALA A 486 -13.35 -5.92 -20.61
N ARG A 487 -13.07 -6.97 -21.40
CA ARG A 487 -14.09 -7.80 -22.04
C ARG A 487 -14.90 -8.60 -21.02
N SER A 488 -14.27 -9.12 -19.98
CA SER A 488 -14.93 -9.78 -18.85
C SER A 488 -15.82 -8.81 -18.08
N ALA A 489 -15.30 -7.63 -17.74
CA ALA A 489 -16.04 -6.61 -16.99
C ALA A 489 -17.26 -6.08 -17.76
N SER A 490 -17.19 -5.97 -19.08
CA SER A 490 -18.30 -5.47 -19.92
C SER A 490 -19.17 -6.58 -20.55
N ALA A 491 -19.02 -7.83 -20.12
CA ALA A 491 -19.78 -8.98 -20.64
C ALA A 491 -21.16 -9.07 -20.00
N ALA A 492 -22.03 -8.08 -20.25
CA ALA A 492 -23.37 -8.04 -19.67
C ALA A 492 -24.19 -9.27 -20.12
N PRO A 493 -24.77 -10.07 -19.19
CA PRO A 493 -25.58 -11.24 -19.54
C PRO A 493 -26.68 -10.89 -20.54
N GLY A 494 -26.90 -11.74 -21.55
CA GLY A 494 -27.86 -11.49 -22.64
C GLY A 494 -27.39 -10.51 -23.72
N PHE A 495 -26.45 -9.60 -23.43
CA PHE A 495 -25.84 -8.73 -24.45
C PHE A 495 -24.63 -9.39 -25.11
N PHE A 496 -23.71 -9.90 -24.29
CA PHE A 496 -22.45 -10.49 -24.72
C PHE A 496 -22.17 -11.80 -23.97
N PRO A 497 -21.53 -12.79 -24.62
CA PRO A 497 -21.16 -14.02 -23.95
C PRO A 497 -20.07 -13.79 -22.89
N PRO A 498 -20.00 -14.63 -21.85
CA PRO A 498 -18.92 -14.58 -20.86
C PRO A 498 -17.53 -14.80 -21.48
N LYS A 499 -16.49 -14.29 -20.82
CA LYS A 499 -15.10 -14.40 -21.29
C LYS A 499 -14.31 -15.39 -20.44
N LYS A 500 -13.76 -16.41 -21.09
CA LYS A 500 -12.78 -17.33 -20.50
C LYS A 500 -11.37 -16.74 -20.64
N ILE A 501 -10.65 -16.71 -19.52
CA ILE A 501 -9.25 -16.33 -19.42
C ILE A 501 -8.47 -17.56 -18.96
N ASN A 502 -7.50 -17.99 -19.78
CA ASN A 502 -6.73 -19.20 -19.53
C ASN A 502 -5.94 -19.11 -18.21
N GLY A 503 -6.04 -20.14 -17.37
CA GLY A 503 -5.36 -20.20 -16.07
C GLY A 503 -5.90 -19.23 -15.00
N VAL A 504 -7.00 -18.52 -15.27
CA VAL A 504 -7.59 -17.57 -14.32
C VAL A 504 -9.06 -17.89 -14.03
N GLY A 505 -9.88 -18.12 -15.06
CA GLY A 505 -11.29 -18.43 -14.86
C GLY A 505 -12.18 -17.98 -16.01
N THR A 506 -13.50 -18.10 -15.83
CA THR A 506 -14.48 -17.57 -16.79
C THR A 506 -15.36 -16.54 -16.07
N PHE A 507 -15.42 -15.34 -16.64
CA PHE A 507 -15.99 -14.18 -15.98
C PHE A 507 -17.00 -13.46 -16.88
N GLN A 508 -17.94 -12.78 -16.23
CA GLN A 508 -18.93 -11.91 -16.87
C GLN A 508 -19.05 -10.56 -16.12
N ASP A 509 -19.92 -9.68 -16.60
CA ASP A 509 -20.18 -8.38 -15.96
C ASP A 509 -20.71 -8.56 -14.53
N ALA A 510 -20.15 -7.80 -13.58
CA ALA A 510 -20.57 -7.81 -12.18
C ALA A 510 -21.80 -6.94 -11.90
N GLY A 511 -22.25 -6.11 -12.84
CA GLY A 511 -23.41 -5.24 -12.68
C GLY A 511 -24.65 -5.93 -12.09
N PRO A 512 -24.91 -7.22 -12.39
CA PRO A 512 -26.00 -7.94 -11.76
C PRO A 512 -25.86 -8.27 -10.28
N LEU A 513 -24.63 -8.35 -9.77
CA LEU A 513 -24.33 -8.58 -8.36
C LEU A 513 -24.14 -7.26 -7.62
N GLU A 514 -23.37 -6.35 -8.21
CA GLU A 514 -22.95 -5.07 -7.64
C GLU A 514 -22.81 -4.05 -8.77
N ASN A 515 -23.77 -3.13 -8.92
CA ASN A 515 -23.69 -2.09 -9.95
C ASN A 515 -22.93 -0.84 -9.48
N ASP A 516 -22.94 -0.55 -8.18
CA ASP A 516 -22.16 0.53 -7.55
C ASP A 516 -21.02 -0.12 -6.74
N PRO A 517 -19.75 -0.01 -7.17
CA PRO A 517 -18.64 -0.73 -6.55
C PRO A 517 -18.12 -0.12 -5.25
N LEU A 518 -18.87 0.78 -4.61
CA LEU A 518 -18.41 1.54 -3.44
C LEU A 518 -17.99 0.64 -2.28
N ILE A 519 -18.76 -0.40 -1.95
CA ILE A 519 -18.43 -1.29 -0.83
C ILE A 519 -17.13 -2.03 -1.12
N SER A 520 -17.02 -2.63 -2.31
CA SER A 520 -15.79 -3.26 -2.79
C SER A 520 -14.60 -2.30 -2.74
N ALA A 521 -14.77 -1.05 -3.17
CA ALA A 521 -13.71 -0.04 -3.14
C ALA A 521 -13.29 0.31 -1.70
N LEU A 522 -14.24 0.45 -0.77
CA LEU A 522 -13.95 0.75 0.64
C LEU A 522 -13.27 -0.41 1.37
N SER A 523 -13.68 -1.66 1.09
CA SER A 523 -12.98 -2.84 1.58
C SER A 523 -11.53 -2.89 1.08
N GLU A 524 -11.29 -2.49 -0.17
CA GLU A 524 -9.93 -2.40 -0.72
C GLU A 524 -9.13 -1.21 -0.15
N VAL A 525 -9.76 -0.09 0.18
CA VAL A 525 -9.12 1.00 0.93
C VAL A 525 -8.62 0.49 2.28
N ALA A 526 -9.46 -0.19 3.06
CA ALA A 526 -9.07 -0.74 4.35
C ALA A 526 -7.93 -1.78 4.22
N ALA A 527 -7.96 -2.60 3.17
CA ALA A 527 -6.93 -3.62 2.94
C ALA A 527 -5.56 -3.02 2.57
N MET A 528 -5.53 -1.93 1.80
CA MET A 528 -4.30 -1.30 1.31
C MET A 528 -3.76 -0.20 2.24
N PHE A 529 -4.66 0.50 2.94
CA PHE A 529 -4.36 1.66 3.78
C PHE A 529 -4.90 1.45 5.20
N PRO A 530 -4.35 0.50 5.98
CA PRO A 530 -4.93 0.08 7.26
C PRO A 530 -4.92 1.17 8.36
N LEU A 531 -4.17 2.27 8.16
CA LEU A 531 -4.16 3.41 9.08
C LEU A 531 -5.24 4.46 8.76
N VAL A 532 -5.86 4.37 7.59
CA VAL A 532 -6.94 5.26 7.16
C VAL A 532 -8.25 4.73 7.73
N GLU A 533 -8.87 5.50 8.63
CA GLU A 533 -10.19 5.16 9.20
C GLU A 533 -11.31 5.39 8.19
N GLU A 534 -11.28 6.54 7.53
CA GLU A 534 -12.27 6.96 6.54
C GLU A 534 -11.58 7.64 5.35
N PRO A 535 -12.08 7.47 4.12
CA PRO A 535 -11.66 8.24 2.97
C PRO A 535 -11.78 9.76 3.20
N ASP A 536 -10.99 10.54 2.46
CA ASP A 536 -11.10 12.01 2.48
C ASP A 536 -12.46 12.45 1.90
N PHE A 537 -12.84 11.83 0.79
CA PHE A 537 -14.12 11.98 0.13
C PHE A 537 -14.35 10.80 -0.82
N MET A 538 -15.62 10.48 -1.06
CA MET A 538 -16.07 9.39 -1.92
C MET A 538 -17.00 9.95 -2.98
N VAL A 539 -16.67 9.73 -4.26
CA VAL A 539 -17.50 10.15 -5.40
C VAL A 539 -18.01 8.90 -6.09
N SER A 540 -19.33 8.71 -6.06
CA SER A 540 -20.02 7.65 -6.80
C SER A 540 -20.80 8.27 -7.95
N LEU A 541 -20.54 7.80 -9.18
CA LEU A 541 -21.09 8.35 -10.42
C LEU A 541 -22.06 7.34 -11.04
N GLY A 542 -23.34 7.68 -11.04
CA GLY A 542 -24.41 6.89 -11.61
C GLY A 542 -24.59 7.07 -13.11
N THR A 543 -25.19 6.07 -13.74
CA THR A 543 -25.57 6.07 -15.16
C THR A 543 -27.07 6.31 -15.38
N GLY A 544 -27.71 7.04 -14.47
CA GLY A 544 -29.12 7.43 -14.56
C GLY A 544 -30.05 6.61 -13.66
N ALA A 545 -31.05 7.29 -13.09
CA ALA A 545 -32.10 6.73 -12.27
C ALA A 545 -33.49 7.16 -12.77
N PRO A 546 -34.51 6.28 -12.82
CA PRO A 546 -35.88 6.68 -13.01
C PRO A 546 -36.37 7.41 -11.75
N ARG A 547 -37.14 8.48 -11.97
CA ARG A 547 -37.73 9.29 -10.91
C ARG A 547 -38.85 8.50 -10.21
N THR A 548 -38.73 8.28 -8.90
CA THR A 548 -39.77 7.63 -8.10
C THR A 548 -40.93 8.61 -7.89
N LYS A 549 -42.00 8.51 -8.68
CA LYS A 549 -43.30 9.09 -8.30
C LYS A 549 -43.86 8.23 -7.16
N GLY A 550 -44.31 8.87 -6.08
CA GLY A 550 -44.87 8.19 -4.91
C GLY A 550 -45.89 7.12 -5.32
N ASP A 551 -45.83 5.97 -4.64
CA ASP A 551 -46.59 4.75 -4.92
C ASP A 551 -48.06 5.02 -5.25
N LYS A 552 -48.39 5.01 -6.55
CA LYS A 552 -49.64 4.47 -7.05
C LYS A 552 -49.33 3.70 -8.33
N PRO A 553 -49.60 2.38 -8.39
CA PRO A 553 -49.48 1.64 -9.63
C PRO A 553 -50.48 2.24 -10.62
N SER A 554 -49.99 2.92 -11.65
CA SER A 554 -50.86 3.35 -12.75
C SER A 554 -51.24 2.11 -13.56
N MET A 555 -52.43 1.58 -13.33
CA MET A 555 -53.03 0.58 -14.23
C MET A 555 -53.38 1.26 -15.55
N SER A 556 -52.43 1.31 -16.49
CA SER A 556 -52.76 1.64 -17.89
C SER A 556 -53.30 0.38 -18.56
N VAL A 557 -54.54 0.45 -19.03
CA VAL A 557 -55.14 -0.59 -19.89
C VAL A 557 -54.41 -0.58 -21.23
N SER A 558 -53.67 -1.64 -21.52
CA SER A 558 -52.96 -1.85 -22.77
C SER A 558 -53.93 -2.09 -23.94
N GLY A 559 -53.83 -1.29 -25.00
CA GLY A 559 -54.54 -1.54 -26.26
C GLY A 559 -53.97 -2.73 -27.06
N PRO A 560 -54.66 -3.19 -28.13
CA PRO A 560 -54.33 -4.44 -28.81
C PRO A 560 -52.95 -4.49 -29.50
N LEU A 561 -52.26 -3.35 -29.63
CA LEU A 561 -50.96 -3.23 -30.29
C LEU A 561 -49.75 -3.20 -29.33
N THR A 562 -49.93 -3.22 -28.00
CA THR A 562 -48.82 -3.17 -27.02
C THR A 562 -48.28 -4.52 -26.55
N LEU A 563 -48.91 -5.64 -26.94
CA LEU A 563 -48.47 -7.02 -26.60
C LEU A 563 -47.01 -7.33 -26.98
N TRP A 564 -46.43 -6.59 -27.93
CA TRP A 564 -45.07 -6.81 -28.43
C TRP A 564 -43.99 -6.04 -27.67
N LYS A 565 -44.33 -4.91 -27.03
CA LYS A 565 -43.42 -4.21 -26.10
C LYS A 565 -43.35 -4.89 -24.73
N ASP A 566 -44.38 -5.68 -24.40
CA ASP A 566 -44.48 -6.48 -23.18
C ASP A 566 -44.21 -7.98 -23.46
N GLY A 567 -43.17 -8.32 -24.20
CA GLY A 567 -42.72 -9.72 -24.33
C GLY A 567 -42.22 -10.30 -22.99
N ALA A 568 -42.15 -11.63 -22.84
CA ALA A 568 -41.69 -12.26 -21.60
C ALA A 568 -40.22 -11.90 -21.27
N PHE A 569 -39.35 -11.86 -22.28
CA PHE A 569 -37.92 -11.55 -22.12
C PHE A 569 -37.65 -10.10 -21.67
N PRO A 570 -38.19 -9.04 -22.34
CA PRO A 570 -38.07 -7.66 -21.84
C PRO A 570 -38.67 -7.45 -20.45
N ARG A 571 -39.77 -8.14 -20.10
CA ARG A 571 -40.39 -8.06 -18.77
C ARG A 571 -39.53 -8.69 -17.68
N LEU A 572 -39.04 -9.90 -17.91
CA LEU A 572 -38.13 -10.59 -16.99
C LEU A 572 -36.83 -9.80 -16.81
N TRP A 573 -36.32 -9.22 -17.91
CA TRP A 573 -35.17 -8.34 -17.90
C TRP A 573 -35.41 -7.05 -17.11
N ARG A 574 -36.58 -6.41 -17.26
CA ARG A 574 -36.97 -5.22 -16.49
C ARG A 574 -37.07 -5.52 -14.99
N MET A 575 -37.66 -6.66 -14.63
CA MET A 575 -37.73 -7.13 -13.24
C MET A 575 -36.36 -7.45 -12.65
N PHE A 576 -35.49 -8.11 -13.43
CA PHE A 576 -34.10 -8.36 -13.06
C PHE A 576 -33.37 -7.02 -12.82
N TRP A 577 -33.55 -6.05 -13.72
CA TRP A 577 -32.93 -4.72 -13.62
C TRP A 577 -33.42 -3.87 -12.44
N GLU A 578 -34.71 -3.94 -12.09
CA GLU A 578 -35.24 -3.29 -10.90
C GLU A 578 -34.68 -3.91 -9.61
N LYS A 579 -34.46 -5.23 -9.59
CA LYS A 579 -33.87 -5.95 -8.45
C LYS A 579 -32.36 -5.63 -8.28
N MET A 580 -31.68 -5.26 -9.35
CA MET A 580 -30.23 -4.94 -9.37
C MET A 580 -29.90 -3.48 -9.05
N ARG A 581 -30.90 -2.58 -8.97
CA ARG A 581 -30.67 -1.22 -8.45
C ARG A 581 -30.39 -1.30 -6.97
N ASP A 582 -29.11 -1.24 -6.62
CA ASP A 582 -28.64 -1.29 -5.25
C ASP A 582 -29.23 -0.14 -4.42
N ARG A 583 -30.30 -0.44 -3.68
CA ARG A 583 -30.94 0.47 -2.73
C ARG A 583 -30.20 0.50 -1.40
N HIS A 584 -29.43 -0.54 -1.06
CA HIS A 584 -28.80 -0.68 0.24
C HIS A 584 -27.62 0.27 0.42
N VAL A 585 -26.68 0.33 -0.53
CA VAL A 585 -25.53 1.25 -0.45
C VAL A 585 -25.99 2.71 -0.41
N LYS A 586 -26.96 3.06 -1.28
CA LYS A 586 -27.57 4.39 -1.32
C LYS A 586 -28.26 4.77 -0.01
N GLN A 587 -28.80 3.80 0.73
CA GLN A 587 -29.51 4.05 1.99
C GLN A 587 -28.54 4.13 3.18
N VAL A 588 -27.49 3.32 3.20
CA VAL A 588 -26.48 3.29 4.28
C VAL A 588 -25.62 4.57 4.27
N PHE A 589 -25.18 5.04 3.10
CA PHE A 589 -24.27 6.19 3.01
C PHE A 589 -24.98 7.52 2.73
N ARG A 590 -26.32 7.55 2.63
CA ARG A 590 -27.08 8.74 2.21
C ARG A 590 -26.77 10.00 3.02
N THR A 591 -26.54 9.84 4.31
CA THR A 591 -26.29 10.92 5.28
C THR A 591 -24.81 11.12 5.58
N HIS A 592 -23.93 10.34 4.96
CA HIS A 592 -22.51 10.40 5.28
C HIS A 592 -21.88 11.65 4.65
N PRO A 593 -21.24 12.54 5.43
CA PRO A 593 -20.88 13.89 4.97
C PRO A 593 -19.78 13.90 3.88
N ARG A 594 -18.99 12.83 3.80
CA ARG A 594 -17.90 12.66 2.83
C ARG A 594 -18.33 11.87 1.57
N TYR A 595 -19.57 11.40 1.53
CA TYR A 595 -20.10 10.64 0.39
C TYR A 595 -20.87 11.56 -0.56
N HIS A 596 -20.53 11.50 -1.84
CA HIS A 596 -21.12 12.32 -2.88
C HIS A 596 -21.58 11.43 -4.04
N ARG A 597 -22.90 11.27 -4.19
CA ARG A 597 -23.52 10.57 -5.31
C ARG A 597 -23.98 11.57 -6.36
N LEU A 598 -23.55 11.37 -7.61
CA LEU A 598 -24.03 12.12 -8.77
C LEU A 598 -24.78 11.16 -9.69
N ASP A 599 -26.06 11.42 -9.92
CA ASP A 599 -26.93 10.58 -10.75
C ASP A 599 -27.99 11.49 -11.40
N THR A 600 -28.36 11.23 -12.66
CA THR A 600 -29.40 12.03 -13.36
C THR A 600 -30.74 11.34 -13.25
N GLU A 601 -31.78 12.09 -12.86
CA GLU A 601 -33.15 11.59 -12.82
C GLU A 601 -33.85 11.70 -14.19
N PHE A 602 -34.58 10.65 -14.57
CA PHE A 602 -35.35 10.59 -15.81
C PHE A 602 -36.85 10.59 -15.53
N ASP A 603 -37.56 11.51 -16.19
CA ASP A 603 -39.01 11.57 -16.24
C ASP A 603 -39.52 10.55 -17.28
N GLY A 604 -39.50 9.26 -16.94
CA GLY A 604 -39.93 8.17 -17.83
C GLY A 604 -39.04 6.92 -17.78
N GLU A 605 -39.18 6.05 -18.79
CA GLU A 605 -38.28 4.90 -18.97
C GLU A 605 -36.87 5.38 -19.32
N LEU A 606 -35.85 4.76 -18.72
CA LEU A 606 -34.46 5.08 -19.07
C LEU A 606 -34.13 4.59 -20.48
N PRO A 607 -33.24 5.30 -21.20
CA PRO A 607 -32.64 4.76 -22.40
C PRO A 607 -32.03 3.38 -22.15
N ARG A 608 -32.15 2.48 -23.13
CA ARG A 608 -31.58 1.13 -23.04
C ARG A 608 -30.05 1.18 -22.98
N LEU A 609 -29.45 0.14 -22.41
CA LEU A 609 -28.00 0.01 -22.28
C LEU A 609 -27.26 0.00 -23.62
N ASP A 610 -27.91 -0.46 -24.69
CA ASP A 610 -27.38 -0.55 -26.04
C ASP A 610 -27.82 0.60 -26.97
N ASP A 611 -28.57 1.57 -26.45
CA ASP A 611 -29.04 2.70 -27.26
C ASP A 611 -27.96 3.76 -27.45
N THR A 612 -27.12 3.55 -28.46
CA THR A 612 -26.04 4.47 -28.82
C THR A 612 -26.53 5.78 -29.44
N LYS A 613 -27.81 5.89 -29.83
CA LYS A 613 -28.36 7.10 -30.46
C LYS A 613 -28.69 8.18 -29.43
N SER A 614 -29.07 7.80 -28.21
CA SER A 614 -29.38 8.74 -27.13
C SER A 614 -28.14 9.30 -26.42
N ILE A 615 -26.93 8.87 -26.77
CA ILE A 615 -25.67 9.35 -26.15
C ILE A 615 -25.60 10.89 -26.13
N HIS A 616 -25.92 11.56 -27.24
CA HIS A 616 -25.86 13.02 -27.33
C HIS A 616 -26.89 13.70 -26.40
N GLU A 617 -28.11 13.16 -26.33
CA GLU A 617 -29.15 13.66 -25.44
C GLU A 617 -28.77 13.47 -23.96
N LEU A 618 -28.21 12.31 -23.62
CA LEU A 618 -27.70 12.02 -22.27
C LEU A 618 -26.61 13.00 -21.86
N GLN A 619 -25.70 13.33 -22.78
CA GLN A 619 -24.65 14.31 -22.55
C GLN A 619 -25.21 15.71 -22.24
N LEU A 620 -26.16 16.18 -23.05
CA LEU A 620 -26.82 17.47 -22.83
C LEU A 620 -27.53 17.51 -21.49
N LYS A 621 -28.28 16.44 -21.17
CA LYS A 621 -29.01 16.36 -19.91
C LYS A 621 -28.09 16.40 -18.69
N ALA A 622 -26.96 15.68 -18.71
CA ALA A 622 -25.98 15.75 -17.61
C ALA A 622 -25.28 17.12 -17.53
N GLN A 623 -25.10 17.80 -18.65
CA GLN A 623 -24.52 19.15 -18.68
C GLN A 623 -25.47 20.18 -18.05
N GLU A 624 -26.76 20.09 -18.38
CA GLU A 624 -27.80 21.04 -17.98
C GLU A 624 -28.45 20.70 -16.63
N ASP A 625 -28.06 19.60 -15.99
CA ASP A 625 -28.58 19.21 -14.68
C ASP A 625 -28.06 20.16 -13.58
N HIS A 626 -28.88 21.12 -13.19
CA HIS A 626 -28.54 22.08 -12.13
C HIS A 626 -28.68 21.48 -10.73
N SER A 627 -29.38 20.35 -10.57
CA SER A 627 -29.63 19.73 -9.27
C SER A 627 -28.33 19.23 -8.62
N VAL A 628 -27.35 18.86 -9.45
CA VAL A 628 -26.04 18.36 -9.00
C VAL A 628 -25.00 19.44 -8.71
N CYS A 629 -25.27 20.71 -9.03
CA CYS A 629 -24.28 21.80 -8.88
C CYS A 629 -23.71 21.91 -7.46
N LYS A 630 -24.56 21.87 -6.43
CA LYS A 630 -24.13 21.96 -5.02
C LYS A 630 -23.23 20.78 -4.62
N VAL A 631 -23.53 19.59 -5.13
CA VAL A 631 -22.72 18.38 -4.88
C VAL A 631 -21.35 18.52 -5.56
N ILE A 632 -21.32 19.00 -6.80
CA ILE A 632 -20.08 19.26 -7.55
C ILE A 632 -19.22 20.31 -6.83
N ASP A 633 -19.83 21.37 -6.28
CA ASP A 633 -19.15 22.37 -5.47
C ASP A 633 -18.50 21.78 -4.22
N ASN A 634 -19.22 20.91 -3.52
CA ASN A 634 -18.70 20.21 -2.34
C ASN A 634 -17.52 19.30 -2.72
N ILE A 635 -17.66 18.51 -3.80
CA ILE A 635 -16.58 17.65 -4.29
C ILE A 635 -15.34 18.48 -4.64
N ALA A 636 -15.49 19.60 -5.36
CA ALA A 636 -14.36 20.44 -5.74
C ALA A 636 -13.64 21.04 -4.53
N ARG A 637 -14.38 21.45 -3.49
CA ARG A 637 -13.80 21.95 -2.23
C ARG A 637 -13.03 20.86 -1.49
N CYS A 638 -13.61 19.66 -1.37
CA CYS A 638 -12.96 18.50 -0.76
C CYS A 638 -11.70 18.08 -1.53
N ALA A 639 -11.77 18.08 -2.87
CA ALA A 639 -10.62 17.77 -3.74
C ALA A 639 -9.47 18.78 -3.59
N ILE A 640 -9.77 20.08 -3.43
CA ILE A 640 -8.74 21.09 -3.16
C ILE A 640 -8.14 20.89 -1.75
N ALA A 641 -8.96 20.61 -0.74
CA ALA A 641 -8.49 20.37 0.62
C ALA A 641 -7.62 19.11 0.72
N SER A 642 -7.94 18.05 -0.05
CA SER A 642 -7.17 16.80 -0.08
C SER A 642 -5.79 16.93 -0.72
N LEU A 643 -5.48 18.05 -1.38
CA LEU A 643 -4.12 18.35 -1.83
C LEU A 643 -3.16 18.64 -0.66
N PHE A 644 -3.68 18.90 0.54
CA PHE A 644 -2.90 19.17 1.73
C PHE A 644 -2.98 18.00 2.71
N TYR A 645 -1.87 17.72 3.40
CA TYR A 645 -1.78 16.68 4.44
C TYR A 645 -0.81 17.12 5.53
N PHE A 646 -0.86 16.48 6.70
CA PHE A 646 -0.02 16.82 7.83
C PHE A 646 1.02 15.73 8.11
N GLU A 647 2.23 16.15 8.48
CA GLU A 647 3.29 15.27 8.97
C GLU A 647 3.94 15.85 10.23
N LEU A 648 4.31 14.98 11.17
CA LEU A 648 5.17 15.36 12.29
C LEU A 648 6.60 15.58 11.79
N ASP A 649 7.26 16.62 12.33
CA ASP A 649 8.67 16.90 12.03
C ASP A 649 9.59 15.90 12.77
N SER A 650 9.19 15.46 13.97
CA SER A 650 9.85 14.43 14.78
C SER A 650 8.86 13.74 15.73
N ALA A 651 9.30 12.69 16.43
CA ALA A 651 8.47 12.08 17.48
C ALA A 651 8.13 13.13 18.57
N PRO A 652 6.85 13.34 18.92
CA PRO A 652 6.45 14.29 19.95
C PRO A 652 6.85 13.81 21.35
N ALA A 653 7.05 14.74 22.27
CA ALA A 653 7.23 14.46 23.67
C ALA A 653 5.86 14.24 24.33
N ALA A 654 5.74 13.21 25.16
CA ALA A 654 4.54 12.95 25.96
C ALA A 654 4.81 13.35 27.41
N CYS A 655 4.06 14.32 27.93
CA CYS A 655 4.14 14.78 29.31
C CYS A 655 2.72 14.83 29.89
N ASN A 656 2.46 14.11 30.99
CA ASN A 656 1.16 14.13 31.69
C ASN A 656 -0.08 13.87 30.81
N GLY A 657 0.05 13.04 29.76
CA GLY A 657 -1.04 12.73 28.83
C GLY A 657 -1.23 13.75 27.70
N GLU A 658 -0.45 14.83 27.67
CA GLU A 658 -0.39 15.76 26.54
C GLU A 658 0.84 15.51 25.67
N PHE A 659 0.65 15.67 24.37
CA PHE A 659 1.72 15.60 23.39
C PHE A 659 2.16 17.00 22.99
N THR A 660 3.45 17.28 23.15
CA THR A 660 4.08 18.51 22.69
C THR A 660 5.05 18.19 21.55
N GLY A 661 5.00 18.98 20.47
CA GLY A 661 5.86 18.75 19.33
C GLY A 661 5.65 19.73 18.19
N THR A 662 6.31 19.47 17.08
CA THR A 662 6.15 20.27 15.85
C THR A 662 5.80 19.38 14.68
N GLY A 663 5.01 19.91 13.77
CA GLY A 663 4.71 19.28 12.50
C GLY A 663 4.39 20.31 11.44
N SER A 664 4.14 19.85 10.23
CA SER A 664 3.97 20.72 9.07
C SER A 664 2.79 20.26 8.23
N ILE A 665 1.96 21.21 7.80
CA ILE A 665 1.04 21.02 6.67
C ILE A 665 1.87 21.10 5.39
N LEU A 666 1.75 20.08 4.55
CA LEU A 666 2.43 19.91 3.27
C LEU A 666 1.40 19.89 2.14
N CYS A 667 1.83 20.23 0.92
CA CYS A 667 1.01 20.10 -0.28
C CYS A 667 1.55 19.01 -1.21
N GLY A 668 0.65 18.22 -1.80
CA GLY A 668 0.98 17.24 -2.83
C GLY A 668 1.35 17.86 -4.17
N VAL A 669 0.90 19.10 -4.45
CA VAL A 669 1.30 19.87 -5.63
C VAL A 669 2.62 20.57 -5.33
N ARG A 670 3.67 20.28 -6.10
CA ARG A 670 5.02 20.80 -5.90
C ARG A 670 5.26 22.07 -6.70
N ARG A 671 6.22 22.91 -6.28
CA ARG A 671 6.57 24.18 -6.94
C ARG A 671 6.85 24.05 -8.44
N GLY A 672 7.40 22.91 -8.87
CA GLY A 672 7.69 22.63 -10.28
C GLY A 672 6.46 22.30 -11.14
N ASP A 673 5.31 22.00 -10.53
CA ASP A 673 4.05 21.74 -11.24
C ASP A 673 3.38 23.09 -11.59
N PRO A 674 2.97 23.33 -12.85
CA PRO A 674 2.28 24.55 -13.26
C PRO A 674 1.05 24.87 -12.41
N ALA A 675 0.36 23.85 -11.90
CA ALA A 675 -0.82 24.03 -11.06
C ALA A 675 -0.52 24.61 -9.68
N PHE A 676 0.74 24.58 -9.22
CA PHE A 676 1.12 25.08 -7.91
C PHE A 676 0.78 26.56 -7.72
N LYS A 677 1.19 27.40 -8.68
CA LYS A 677 0.90 28.84 -8.63
C LYS A 677 -0.60 29.10 -8.72
N VAL A 678 -1.28 28.42 -9.63
CA VAL A 678 -2.74 28.55 -9.83
C VAL A 678 -3.50 28.20 -8.56
N LEU A 679 -3.10 27.13 -7.87
CA LEU A 679 -3.69 26.71 -6.59
C LEU A 679 -3.52 27.78 -5.51
N LEU A 680 -2.29 28.28 -5.32
CA LEU A 680 -2.03 29.30 -4.30
C LEU A 680 -2.75 30.61 -4.61
N ASP A 681 -2.76 31.05 -5.86
CA ASP A 681 -3.47 32.25 -6.29
C ASP A 681 -4.98 32.11 -6.07
N LYS A 682 -5.55 30.93 -6.37
CA LYS A 682 -6.97 30.64 -6.13
C LYS A 682 -7.32 30.70 -4.65
N LEU A 683 -6.51 30.05 -3.80
CA LEU A 683 -6.72 30.04 -2.35
C LEU A 683 -6.53 31.43 -1.71
N SER A 684 -5.60 32.22 -2.24
CA SER A 684 -5.40 33.61 -1.82
C SER A 684 -6.62 34.48 -2.18
N LYS A 685 -7.10 34.40 -3.42
CA LYS A 685 -8.26 35.18 -3.91
C LYS A 685 -9.56 34.86 -3.18
N CYS A 686 -9.75 33.64 -2.69
CA CYS A 686 -10.93 33.28 -1.91
C CYS A 686 -10.73 33.40 -0.39
N SER A 687 -9.67 34.07 0.06
CA SER A 687 -9.38 34.27 1.49
C SER A 687 -9.37 32.95 2.28
N ALA A 688 -8.83 31.88 1.69
CA ALA A 688 -8.84 30.57 2.32
C ALA A 688 -7.98 30.56 3.59
N THR A 689 -8.43 29.82 4.62
CA THR A 689 -7.78 29.77 5.94
C THR A 689 -7.76 28.34 6.45
N PHE A 690 -6.62 27.92 7.01
CA PHE A 690 -6.54 26.65 7.73
C PHE A 690 -7.03 26.80 9.17
N TYR A 691 -7.68 25.76 9.69
CA TYR A 691 -8.13 25.69 11.07
C TYR A 691 -7.51 24.47 11.75
N LEU A 692 -7.08 24.64 13.00
CA LEU A 692 -6.67 23.58 13.92
C LEU A 692 -7.70 23.52 15.05
N ASN A 693 -8.44 22.42 15.18
CA ASN A 693 -9.52 22.26 16.17
C ASN A 693 -10.50 23.45 16.20
N ASN A 694 -10.92 23.92 15.02
CA ASN A 694 -11.79 25.10 14.82
C ASN A 694 -11.18 26.46 15.19
N CYS A 695 -9.89 26.52 15.54
CA CYS A 695 -9.15 27.77 15.69
C CYS A 695 -8.39 28.11 14.41
N PRO A 696 -8.50 29.34 13.86
CA PRO A 696 -7.79 29.72 12.64
C PRO A 696 -6.27 29.74 12.87
N ILE A 697 -5.54 29.17 11.92
CA ILE A 697 -4.07 29.18 11.90
C ILE A 697 -3.60 30.52 11.31
N SER A 698 -2.61 31.13 11.95
CA SER A 698 -2.04 32.41 11.49
C SER A 698 -1.35 32.32 10.12
N GLY A 699 -1.46 33.38 9.33
CA GLY A 699 -0.89 33.51 8.00
C GLY A 699 -1.94 33.40 6.89
N ALA A 700 -1.54 33.72 5.66
CA ALA A 700 -2.42 33.72 4.49
C ALA A 700 -1.73 33.10 3.27
N PHE A 701 -2.51 32.55 2.34
CA PHE A 701 -1.97 32.09 1.06
C PHE A 701 -1.38 33.26 0.27
N GLY A 702 -0.12 33.15 -0.13
CA GLY A 702 0.66 34.21 -0.77
C GLY A 702 1.71 34.84 0.16
N ASP A 703 1.65 34.59 1.47
CA ASP A 703 2.70 34.95 2.42
C ASP A 703 3.88 33.96 2.34
N GLY A 704 5.10 34.46 2.57
CA GLY A 704 6.31 33.65 2.69
C GLY A 704 6.26 32.65 3.85
N SER A 705 5.39 32.87 4.85
CA SER A 705 5.21 31.95 5.99
C SER A 705 4.67 30.56 5.62
N PHE A 706 4.10 30.40 4.41
CA PHE A 706 3.57 29.12 3.91
C PHE A 706 4.53 28.43 2.92
N ILE A 707 5.74 28.96 2.73
CA ILE A 707 6.72 28.44 1.79
C ILE A 707 7.96 27.93 2.55
N GLY A 708 8.31 26.67 2.31
CA GLY A 708 9.50 26.04 2.86
C GLY A 708 10.79 26.53 2.20
N LYS A 709 11.94 26.15 2.76
CA LYS A 709 13.28 26.50 2.21
C LYS A 709 13.51 25.94 0.81
N ASP A 710 12.83 24.86 0.45
CA ASP A 710 12.83 24.23 -0.87
C ASP A 710 11.89 24.94 -1.87
N GLY A 711 11.14 25.94 -1.41
CA GLY A 711 10.16 26.66 -2.20
C GLY A 711 8.82 25.92 -2.37
N ASN A 712 8.66 24.73 -1.78
CA ASN A 712 7.38 24.04 -1.76
C ASN A 712 6.48 24.60 -0.65
N PHE A 713 5.18 24.34 -0.74
CA PHE A 713 4.26 24.68 0.33
C PHE A 713 4.60 23.92 1.61
N ARG A 714 4.81 24.66 2.70
CA ARG A 714 5.02 24.13 4.04
C ARG A 714 4.56 25.14 5.07
N LYS A 715 3.57 24.78 5.89
CA LYS A 715 3.16 25.55 7.07
C LYS A 715 3.50 24.77 8.34
N ARG A 716 4.51 25.23 9.07
CA ARG A 716 4.91 24.65 10.35
C ARG A 716 3.93 25.05 11.46
N LEU A 717 3.59 24.09 12.32
CA LEU A 717 2.70 24.22 13.46
C LEU A 717 3.41 23.72 14.72
N GLU A 718 3.20 24.42 15.82
CA GLU A 718 3.50 23.96 17.17
C GLU A 718 2.25 23.31 17.75
N LEU A 719 2.40 22.09 18.28
CA LEU A 719 1.30 21.30 18.80
C LEU A 719 1.45 21.13 20.31
N SER A 720 0.37 21.40 21.04
CA SER A 720 0.18 21.01 22.44
C SER A 720 -1.24 20.45 22.56
N LEU A 721 -1.38 19.13 22.46
CA LEU A 721 -2.67 18.47 22.22
C LEU A 721 -2.82 17.17 23.02
N SER A 722 -4.06 16.83 23.38
CA SER A 722 -4.44 15.62 24.14
C SER A 722 -4.47 14.31 23.33
N GLY A 723 -4.10 14.34 22.04
CA GLY A 723 -3.89 13.13 21.21
C GLY A 723 -4.60 13.12 19.86
N ARG A 724 -5.87 13.57 19.80
CA ARG A 724 -6.66 13.69 18.54
C ARG A 724 -6.85 15.15 18.16
N PHE A 725 -6.73 15.47 16.88
CA PHE A 725 -6.94 16.82 16.38
C PHE A 725 -7.39 16.86 14.92
N THR A 726 -8.05 17.93 14.54
CA THR A 726 -8.57 18.14 13.18
C THR A 726 -7.86 19.33 12.56
N ILE A 727 -7.35 19.13 11.35
CA ILE A 727 -6.96 20.24 10.46
C ILE A 727 -7.96 20.30 9.30
N SER A 728 -8.48 21.50 9.04
CA SER A 728 -9.41 21.75 7.94
C SER A 728 -9.04 23.02 7.17
N LEU A 729 -9.49 23.10 5.93
CA LEU A 729 -9.33 24.23 5.03
C LEU A 729 -10.71 24.84 4.76
N LYS A 730 -10.89 26.10 5.14
CA LYS A 730 -12.06 26.91 4.80
C LYS A 730 -11.75 27.77 3.57
N GLN A 731 -12.63 27.76 2.58
CA GLN A 731 -12.48 28.55 1.34
C GLN A 731 -13.57 29.63 1.30
N GLY A 732 -13.21 30.87 1.63
CA GLY A 732 -14.15 31.98 1.81
C GLY A 732 -15.18 31.70 2.91
N ASP A 733 -16.45 31.96 2.63
CA ASP A 733 -17.56 31.74 3.56
C ASP A 733 -18.12 30.30 3.52
N SER A 734 -17.48 29.39 2.78
CA SER A 734 -17.91 28.00 2.68
C SER A 734 -17.67 27.23 3.98
N GLU A 735 -18.37 26.10 4.14
CA GLU A 735 -18.05 25.13 5.20
C GLU A 735 -16.60 24.62 5.10
N PRO A 736 -15.89 24.42 6.22
CA PRO A 736 -14.54 23.91 6.22
C PRO A 736 -14.49 22.44 5.77
N CYS A 737 -13.53 22.11 4.91
CA CYS A 737 -13.27 20.73 4.48
C CYS A 737 -12.02 20.20 5.20
N ASN A 738 -12.06 18.98 5.73
CA ASN A 738 -10.86 18.36 6.30
C ASN A 738 -9.77 18.21 5.23
N ILE A 739 -8.52 18.47 5.64
CA ILE A 739 -7.37 18.14 4.78
C ILE A 739 -7.15 16.63 4.76
N SER A 740 -6.33 16.14 3.83
CA SER A 740 -6.14 14.71 3.59
C SER A 740 -5.64 13.97 4.83
N GLY A 741 -6.38 12.94 5.26
CA GLY A 741 -6.09 12.13 6.44
C GLY A 741 -6.59 12.71 7.77
N SER A 742 -7.17 13.91 7.77
CA SER A 742 -7.76 14.54 8.95
C SER A 742 -9.17 13.97 9.24
N PRO A 743 -9.56 13.72 10.50
CA PRO A 743 -8.84 14.03 11.74
C PRO A 743 -7.68 13.07 12.02
N TYR A 744 -6.65 13.58 12.69
CA TYR A 744 -5.44 12.84 13.02
C TYR A 744 -5.44 12.34 14.46
N LEU A 745 -4.85 11.15 14.65
CA LEU A 745 -4.41 10.65 15.95
C LEU A 745 -2.89 10.63 15.98
N ILE A 746 -2.27 11.25 17.00
CA ILE A 746 -0.81 11.39 17.10
C ILE A 746 -0.11 10.02 17.04
N GLU A 747 -0.64 9.01 17.71
CA GLU A 747 -0.08 7.66 17.69
C GLU A 747 -0.09 7.04 16.29
N LYS A 748 -1.15 7.25 15.52
CA LYS A 748 -1.24 6.81 14.12
C LYS A 748 -0.25 7.54 13.23
N LEU A 749 -0.05 8.85 13.44
CA LEU A 749 0.98 9.61 12.72
C LEU A 749 2.40 9.07 13.01
N ILE A 750 2.69 8.75 14.29
CA ILE A 750 3.97 8.16 14.70
C ILE A 750 4.21 6.82 13.99
N ILE A 751 3.19 5.96 13.91
CA ILE A 751 3.26 4.66 13.23
C ILE A 751 3.40 4.86 11.71
N ALA A 752 2.54 5.67 11.09
CA ALA A 752 2.54 5.96 9.66
C ALA A 752 3.89 6.47 9.16
N GLN A 753 4.51 7.38 9.92
CA GLN A 753 5.81 7.96 9.57
C GLN A 753 7.00 7.11 10.03
N GLY A 754 6.77 6.00 10.74
CA GLY A 754 7.82 5.14 11.28
C GLY A 754 8.71 5.83 12.33
N LEU A 755 8.18 6.81 13.07
CA LEU A 755 8.95 7.57 14.09
C LEU A 755 9.31 6.73 15.31
N ASN A 756 8.59 5.62 15.52
CA ASN A 756 8.83 4.60 16.53
C ASN A 756 9.62 3.38 16.00
N ALA A 757 10.08 3.40 14.75
CA ALA A 757 10.90 2.33 14.16
C ALA A 757 12.37 2.44 14.62
N TYR A 758 12.60 2.28 15.92
CA TYR A 758 13.92 2.44 16.55
C TYR A 758 14.98 1.45 16.03
N PHE A 759 14.55 0.35 15.41
CA PHE A 759 15.40 -0.70 14.85
C PHE A 759 15.35 -0.72 13.31
N GLY A 760 15.01 0.42 12.71
CA GLY A 760 14.95 0.60 11.26
C GLY A 760 13.62 0.16 10.64
N ARG A 761 13.48 0.46 9.35
CA ARG A 761 12.25 0.27 8.57
C ARG A 761 12.47 -0.72 7.42
N ALA A 762 11.41 -1.40 7.03
CA ALA A 762 11.41 -2.36 5.91
C ALA A 762 11.75 -1.74 4.54
N ASP A 763 11.48 -0.45 4.39
CA ASP A 763 11.75 0.34 3.18
C ASP A 763 13.14 1.00 3.18
N HIS A 764 13.95 0.72 4.21
CA HIS A 764 15.29 1.29 4.41
C HIS A 764 15.32 2.83 4.53
N GLY A 765 14.17 3.45 4.77
CA GLY A 765 14.08 4.87 5.10
C GLY A 765 14.72 5.16 6.45
N LYS A 766 15.49 6.25 6.57
CA LYS A 766 16.01 6.71 7.86
C LYS A 766 14.90 7.32 8.70
N ARG A 767 14.93 7.07 10.00
CA ARG A 767 13.97 7.67 10.94
C ARG A 767 14.22 9.17 11.08
N LYS A 768 13.17 10.01 10.99
CA LYS A 768 13.27 11.44 11.29
C LYS A 768 13.61 11.63 12.79
N ARG A 769 14.60 12.46 13.09
CA ARG A 769 15.08 12.77 14.45
C ARG A 769 14.89 14.26 14.72
N SER A 770 14.70 14.64 15.98
CA SER A 770 14.69 16.05 16.37
C SER A 770 16.07 16.67 16.09
N VAL A 771 16.09 17.92 15.62
CA VAL A 771 17.32 18.65 15.26
C VAL A 771 18.25 18.81 16.47
N ASP A 772 17.72 18.81 17.70
CA ASP A 772 18.48 18.85 18.96
C ASP A 772 19.22 17.54 19.30
N GLY A 773 19.08 16.48 18.48
CA GLY A 773 19.79 15.21 18.65
C GLY A 773 21.25 15.22 18.18
N ASP A 774 21.66 16.21 17.39
CA ASP A 774 23.07 16.46 17.06
C ASP A 774 23.70 17.32 18.16
N LEU A 775 23.76 16.78 19.38
CA LEU A 775 24.74 17.28 20.34
C LEU A 775 26.11 17.06 19.69
N PRO A 776 26.93 18.12 19.48
CA PRO A 776 28.29 17.92 19.01
C PRO A 776 28.94 16.94 19.98
N THR A 777 29.61 15.93 19.45
CA THR A 777 30.40 14.97 20.20
C THR A 777 31.36 15.77 21.08
N ARG A 778 30.96 16.07 22.32
CA ARG A 778 31.87 16.55 23.35
C ARG A 778 32.85 15.41 23.49
N LYS A 779 34.04 15.58 22.91
CA LYS A 779 35.22 14.77 23.20
C LYS A 779 35.24 14.65 24.71
N ARG A 780 34.97 13.45 25.23
CA ARG A 780 35.22 13.15 26.64
C ARG A 780 36.69 13.50 26.86
N GLN A 781 36.94 14.55 27.63
CA GLN A 781 38.25 14.78 28.22
C GLN A 781 38.55 13.50 29.01
N ARG A 782 39.54 12.75 28.56
CA ARG A 782 40.18 11.72 29.41
C ARG A 782 40.75 12.49 30.60
N ILE A 783 40.16 12.27 31.78
CA ILE A 783 40.77 12.58 33.07
C ILE A 783 41.50 11.33 33.51
#